data_AF-A0A0V1A638-F1
#
_entry.id   AF-A0A0V1A638-F1
#
_cell.length_a   1.000
_cell.length_b   1.000
_cell.length_c   1.000
_cell.angle_alpha   90.00
_cell.angle_beta   90.00
_cell.angle_gamma   90.00
#
_symmetry.space_group_name_H-M   'P 1'
#
loop_
_entity.id
_entity.type
_entity.pdbx_description
1 polymer ?
#
loop_
_entity_poly.entity_id
_entity_poly.type
_entity_poly.pdbx_seq_one_letter_code
_entity_poly.pdbx_strand_id
1 'polypeptide(L)'
;MSEELPDMSSFQYPWVTQDGIDDKLFVEDMIRESCNMANMPDFKTKLCYFFSVASSKVFTLTADPETPEFDETLLKKRVFDLLTNIFCGSYGRDFQAYAAYLHYPCITESNKCNRQLICGEPTYCCLDCACDQTCIFCHACFQSSVHKNHRYSMSTSEGSGTCDCGDKEAWKSDYYCLNHKPVASVEPSKVLLEEGSNRCLMLINAMLSYIRDVLQHAMFFDLPTSYYLDSIKVPHAIVMFNDEVHSYEDVISTLSSALDIDTTCARLLAARIDRDGCSVVFCGSQNSCDYRKQMIYENQINSFVGPLISRVADGRLVLHQMMAVKLLQWLGSDVCSQFPILESLFCQALLNVKSPTDVVLRNCFANYMLIEERKLWKGARIAVQQLIMCTLTKDETYRQTFACEFINIYEDLHLNYVNDDHAHSVCAVSLAVQIFTTPSVARMLIRKKNALKVVATTAVKLTSSWIRDDRVFKFVDTEQRGNIKRVVSMFEDFRYLLNSLPTQLDEFDKDLLQGVTIGYGGFLELLARMDGMDAMIRILNESTRYELLWECGFTVFLSLAPAMKYFAKWAFANRRLATEFFLQTRFQMSLFHLRSNDTAVSYKIGGKVEECIPYDSTKDPVSFHIPTLRMLCTLFTALMEHNVSKQEWMVLPVSHSPPCEWYEYPLRILSAVAQYNAGMWFRNHRPIAYSYQYYTHPVTRSSMFQKDVVMLQVAGSLMHSADKLLIQALVKFDLCSWAKLMSKADEMSQFSSGRQRLHTVLVAEDYLQLFIMILGERWTRGVGEVKKDDALRRLVVQMLCQRPATFSAIDDFLGRDGAEDAFLEDILSSVANFQESASNRESLFSLKSELLPEYNKFNWFYTKKMSFDSYEYQQTLRTDQPLDMQACPPPMAPKFKPAFVNLLSIYASDTMILILQLILRRKLLSLPLHSDGQLERAIFLIGMALNDEFRQWQEYRPPSEGEQVDSTNQINFTDNALSTTMDGMNLLQMMEKLVGDVIPSIDLLLKWAIARFKAVDALKKFKKEGKHLDEEYAFLIEEQYPDESSPDEVTKEEERRKQRHKNAMRHRQNAMQTMKNLSNQFVDKNQDMLVAHAKNSIEEDDVSFELRKLSKEEFPVAIGPDQSETKILESCTAQCVVCLETTSLSDSSDSVVFPMFMQLSRIFCNVYERKVENKYNWKYPLYVPFELNYGLYANACGHPLHFTCFKEACLRMMLRNRTNSDRYPLFRAKRNEFFCSVCKRVSNGVLPLLSPMTMLTSEK
;
A
#
# COMPACT_ATOMS: atom_id res chain seq x y z
N MET A 1 26.21 -5.46 39.18
CA MET A 1 26.87 -5.96 40.41
C MET A 1 26.10 -7.17 40.86
N SER A 2 26.74 -8.34 40.84
CA SER A 2 26.18 -9.63 41.25
C SER A 2 26.32 -9.79 42.76
N GLU A 3 25.24 -9.59 43.51
CA GLU A 3 25.13 -10.20 44.84
C GLU A 3 24.81 -11.69 44.62
N GLU A 4 25.75 -12.56 45.00
CA GLU A 4 25.56 -14.01 44.99
C GLU A 4 24.44 -14.36 45.98
N LEU A 5 23.33 -14.90 45.46
CA LEU A 5 22.28 -15.51 46.28
C LEU A 5 22.87 -16.75 46.99
N PRO A 6 22.47 -17.03 48.25
CA PRO A 6 22.99 -18.16 49.01
C PRO A 6 22.65 -19.52 48.36
N ASP A 7 23.52 -20.52 48.59
CA ASP A 7 23.37 -21.90 48.08
C ASP A 7 22.10 -22.57 48.61
N MET A 8 21.16 -22.84 47.69
CA MET A 8 19.82 -23.36 47.95
C MET A 8 19.79 -24.80 48.44
N SER A 9 20.89 -25.55 48.28
CA SER A 9 20.99 -26.96 48.70
C SER A 9 20.97 -27.14 50.23
N SER A 10 21.17 -26.06 50.99
CA SER A 10 21.27 -26.05 52.45
C SER A 10 19.96 -25.72 53.20
N PHE A 11 18.90 -25.30 52.50
CA PHE A 11 17.66 -24.84 53.12
C PHE A 11 16.60 -25.94 53.17
N GLN A 12 16.32 -26.47 54.37
CA GLN A 12 15.11 -27.24 54.65
C GLN A 12 14.01 -26.28 55.12
N TYR A 13 13.17 -25.82 54.18
CA TYR A 13 12.00 -25.04 54.56
C TYR A 13 10.96 -25.93 55.26
N PRO A 14 10.20 -25.42 56.25
CA PRO A 14 9.23 -26.20 57.01
C PRO A 14 8.10 -26.82 56.16
N TRP A 15 7.82 -26.24 54.99
CA TRP A 15 6.83 -26.71 54.02
C TRP A 15 7.39 -27.71 53.01
N VAL A 16 8.67 -28.10 53.10
CA VAL A 16 9.27 -29.14 52.27
C VAL A 16 9.23 -30.47 53.03
N THR A 17 8.45 -31.41 52.51
CA THR A 17 8.23 -32.75 53.08
C THR A 17 8.82 -33.83 52.17
N GLN A 18 8.89 -35.08 52.65
CA GLN A 18 9.34 -36.22 51.84
C GLN A 18 8.46 -36.47 50.60
N ASP A 19 7.18 -36.08 50.66
CA ASP A 19 6.19 -36.25 49.58
C ASP A 19 6.08 -35.01 48.66
N GLY A 20 6.82 -33.92 48.95
CA GLY A 20 6.80 -32.67 48.19
C GLY A 20 6.50 -31.44 49.05
N ILE A 21 5.77 -30.49 48.49
CA ILE A 21 5.43 -29.23 49.15
C ILE A 21 4.11 -29.40 49.92
N ASP A 22 4.10 -29.01 51.20
CA ASP A 22 2.88 -28.76 51.96
C ASP A 22 2.29 -27.41 51.52
N ASP A 23 1.30 -27.50 50.64
CA ASP A 23 0.62 -26.36 50.01
C ASP A 23 0.12 -25.32 51.04
N LYS A 24 -0.33 -25.76 52.22
CA LYS A 24 -0.89 -24.87 53.24
C LYS A 24 0.21 -24.13 53.99
N LEU A 25 1.23 -24.86 54.46
CA LEU A 25 2.37 -24.26 55.16
C LEU A 25 3.16 -23.31 54.25
N PHE A 26 3.27 -23.63 52.96
CA PHE A 26 3.90 -22.75 51.97
C PHE A 26 3.16 -21.42 51.85
N VAL A 27 1.84 -21.46 51.65
CA VAL A 27 1.02 -20.23 51.53
C VAL A 27 1.09 -19.39 52.81
N GLU A 28 1.01 -20.02 53.99
CA GLU A 28 1.13 -19.33 55.28
C GLU A 28 2.51 -18.66 55.47
N ASP A 29 3.60 -19.35 55.11
CA ASP A 29 4.96 -18.81 55.16
C ASP A 29 5.13 -17.61 54.22
N MET A 30 4.67 -17.74 52.97
CA MET A 30 4.75 -16.66 51.98
C MET A 30 3.92 -15.44 52.38
N ILE A 31 2.71 -15.62 52.94
CA ILE A 31 1.90 -14.51 53.46
C ILE A 31 2.65 -13.81 54.61
N ARG A 32 3.25 -14.56 55.54
CA ARG A 32 4.02 -14.00 56.65
C ARG A 32 5.23 -13.19 56.18
N GLU A 33 6.00 -13.71 55.23
CA GLU A 33 7.16 -13.00 54.67
C GLU A 33 6.77 -11.73 53.91
N SER A 34 5.56 -11.70 53.34
CA SER A 34 5.07 -10.55 52.59
C SER A 34 4.64 -9.34 53.44
N CYS A 35 4.60 -9.47 54.77
CA CYS A 35 4.23 -8.38 55.69
C CYS A 35 5.29 -7.26 55.74
N ASN A 36 6.54 -7.53 55.33
CA ASN A 36 7.62 -6.54 55.32
C ASN A 36 8.42 -6.59 54.02
N MET A 37 8.46 -5.48 53.28
CA MET A 37 9.23 -5.36 52.04
C MET A 37 10.74 -5.62 52.22
N ALA A 38 11.29 -5.45 53.43
CA ALA A 38 12.69 -5.80 53.71
C ALA A 38 12.99 -7.30 53.54
N ASN A 39 11.96 -8.16 53.61
CA ASN A 39 12.09 -9.62 53.46
C ASN A 39 12.09 -10.06 51.98
N MET A 40 12.04 -9.13 51.02
CA MET A 40 11.99 -9.44 49.59
C MET A 40 13.07 -10.41 49.10
N PRO A 41 14.35 -10.35 49.55
CA PRO A 41 15.36 -11.32 49.14
C PRO A 41 15.02 -12.76 49.58
N ASP A 42 14.58 -12.96 50.83
CA ASP A 42 14.18 -14.27 51.35
C ASP A 42 12.89 -14.77 50.69
N PHE A 43 11.90 -13.89 50.52
CA PHE A 43 10.67 -14.16 49.80
C PHE A 43 10.93 -14.64 48.35
N LYS A 44 11.81 -13.94 47.62
CA LYS A 44 12.22 -14.34 46.26
C LYS A 44 12.86 -15.71 46.30
N THR A 45 13.80 -15.93 47.22
CA THR A 45 14.56 -17.18 47.36
C THR A 45 13.63 -18.38 47.62
N LYS A 46 12.68 -18.26 48.56
CA LYS A 46 11.64 -19.26 48.84
C LYS A 46 10.75 -19.55 47.63
N LEU A 47 10.31 -18.51 46.92
CA LEU A 47 9.48 -18.65 45.72
C LEU A 47 10.24 -19.35 44.58
N CYS A 48 11.52 -19.05 44.41
CA CYS A 48 12.37 -19.72 43.43
C CYS A 48 12.50 -21.21 43.73
N TYR A 49 12.73 -21.59 45.00
CA TYR A 49 12.76 -22.99 45.42
C TYR A 49 11.44 -23.70 45.09
N PHE A 50 10.30 -23.04 45.40
CA PHE A 50 8.98 -23.56 45.07
C PHE A 50 8.84 -23.84 43.56
N PHE A 51 9.25 -22.91 42.69
CA PHE A 51 9.19 -23.12 41.24
C PHE A 51 10.11 -24.24 40.76
N SER A 52 11.30 -24.41 41.36
CA SER A 52 12.19 -25.53 41.03
C SER A 52 11.55 -26.89 41.32
N VAL A 53 10.91 -27.05 42.49
CA VAL A 53 10.22 -28.30 42.84
C VAL A 53 8.95 -28.48 42.02
N ALA A 54 8.12 -27.44 41.87
CA ALA A 54 6.86 -27.50 41.15
C ALA A 54 7.07 -27.82 39.66
N SER A 55 8.08 -27.21 39.02
CA SER A 55 8.35 -27.45 37.60
C SER A 55 8.66 -28.92 37.30
N SER A 56 9.44 -29.59 38.16
CA SER A 56 9.77 -31.01 38.06
C SER A 56 8.59 -31.97 38.20
N LYS A 57 7.48 -31.53 38.80
CA LYS A 57 6.28 -32.35 38.99
C LYS A 57 5.22 -32.08 37.93
N VAL A 58 5.15 -30.86 37.42
CA VAL A 58 4.09 -30.40 36.50
C VAL A 58 4.46 -30.63 35.05
N PHE A 59 5.73 -30.43 34.70
CA PHE A 59 6.21 -30.52 33.33
C PHE A 59 6.92 -31.85 33.09
N THR A 60 6.72 -32.41 31.89
CA THR A 60 7.37 -33.63 31.45
C THR A 60 8.31 -33.29 30.29
N LEU A 61 9.60 -33.61 30.45
CA LEU A 61 10.60 -33.44 29.40
C LEU A 61 10.47 -34.59 28.39
N THR A 62 9.74 -34.37 27.30
CA THR A 62 9.47 -35.40 26.29
C THR A 62 9.79 -34.91 24.88
N ALA A 63 10.29 -35.82 24.04
CA ALA A 63 10.45 -35.63 22.60
C ALA A 63 9.31 -36.30 21.81
N ASP A 64 8.38 -36.95 22.49
CA ASP A 64 7.21 -37.57 21.88
C ASP A 64 6.11 -36.50 21.67
N PRO A 65 5.73 -36.22 20.41
CA PRO A 65 4.69 -35.24 20.12
C PRO A 65 3.28 -35.65 20.60
N GLU A 66 3.04 -36.91 20.95
CA GLU A 66 1.75 -37.35 21.50
C GLU A 66 1.67 -37.20 23.03
N THR A 67 2.83 -37.19 23.70
CA THR A 67 2.87 -36.99 25.15
C THR A 67 2.71 -35.49 25.49
N PRO A 68 1.77 -35.12 26.38
CA PRO A 68 1.61 -33.73 26.79
C PRO A 68 2.84 -33.26 27.59
N GLU A 69 3.32 -32.07 27.26
CA GLU A 69 4.48 -31.44 27.89
C GLU A 69 4.23 -31.02 29.35
N PHE A 70 2.96 -30.94 29.77
CA PHE A 70 2.56 -30.60 31.13
C PHE A 70 1.17 -31.12 31.48
N ASP A 71 0.93 -31.34 32.78
CA ASP A 71 -0.41 -31.59 33.32
C ASP A 71 -1.09 -30.26 33.69
N GLU A 72 -2.07 -29.86 32.88
CA GLU A 72 -2.82 -28.61 33.07
C GLU A 72 -3.58 -28.56 34.40
N THR A 73 -4.11 -29.70 34.84
CA THR A 73 -4.87 -29.80 36.10
C THR A 73 -3.92 -29.62 37.28
N LEU A 74 -2.75 -30.26 37.22
CA LEU A 74 -1.72 -30.15 38.25
C LEU A 74 -1.10 -28.75 38.27
N LEU A 75 -0.80 -28.15 37.11
CA LEU A 75 -0.31 -26.78 36.98
C LEU A 75 -1.26 -25.80 37.67
N LYS A 76 -2.57 -25.91 37.37
CA LYS A 76 -3.58 -25.07 38.01
C LYS A 76 -3.64 -25.27 39.52
N LYS A 77 -3.75 -26.53 39.98
CA LYS A 77 -3.96 -26.84 41.40
C LYS A 77 -2.72 -26.59 42.27
N ARG A 78 -1.53 -26.93 41.79
CA ARG A 78 -0.27 -26.90 42.57
C ARG A 78 0.53 -25.63 42.37
N VAL A 79 0.19 -24.78 41.39
CA VAL A 79 0.89 -23.52 41.14
C VAL A 79 -0.09 -22.36 41.18
N PHE A 80 -0.99 -22.26 40.20
CA PHE A 80 -1.83 -21.07 40.04
C PHE A 80 -2.80 -20.84 41.21
N ASP A 81 -3.46 -21.88 41.71
CA ASP A 81 -4.35 -21.79 42.87
C ASP A 81 -3.59 -21.34 44.14
N LEU A 82 -2.35 -21.80 44.33
CA LEU A 82 -1.53 -21.43 45.50
C LEU A 82 -1.06 -19.98 45.41
N LEU A 83 -0.59 -19.55 44.24
CA LEU A 83 -0.22 -18.14 43.99
C LEU A 83 -1.44 -17.22 44.16
N THR A 84 -2.62 -17.65 43.69
CA THR A 84 -3.89 -16.94 43.90
C THR A 84 -4.23 -16.81 45.38
N ASN A 85 -4.01 -17.86 46.18
CA ASN A 85 -4.21 -17.79 47.63
C ASN A 85 -3.24 -16.80 48.31
N ILE A 86 -1.98 -16.69 47.84
CA ILE A 86 -1.04 -15.70 48.35
C ILE A 86 -1.50 -14.28 48.00
N PHE A 87 -2.00 -14.05 46.78
CA PHE A 87 -2.65 -12.78 46.41
C PHE A 87 -3.80 -12.44 47.39
N CYS A 88 -4.69 -13.40 47.65
CA CYS A 88 -5.89 -13.23 48.49
C CYS A 88 -5.61 -13.19 50.01
N GLY A 89 -4.44 -13.66 50.47
CA GLY A 89 -4.08 -13.67 51.89
C GLY A 89 -4.98 -14.59 52.73
N SER A 90 -5.34 -14.14 53.94
CA SER A 90 -6.12 -14.90 54.93
C SER A 90 -7.58 -15.19 54.53
N TYR A 91 -8.06 -14.64 53.40
CA TYR A 91 -9.44 -14.79 52.94
C TYR A 91 -9.68 -16.02 52.04
N GLY A 92 -8.63 -16.73 51.63
CA GLY A 92 -8.75 -17.94 50.79
C GLY A 92 -9.34 -17.67 49.39
N ARG A 93 -9.72 -18.74 48.66
CA ARG A 93 -10.21 -18.69 47.26
C ARG A 93 -11.51 -17.88 47.04
N ASP A 94 -12.17 -17.41 48.09
CA ASP A 94 -13.47 -16.73 47.98
C ASP A 94 -13.32 -15.22 47.84
N PHE A 95 -12.98 -14.80 46.62
CA PHE A 95 -12.79 -13.40 46.25
C PHE A 95 -14.07 -12.57 46.37
N GLN A 96 -15.26 -13.16 46.26
CA GLN A 96 -16.50 -12.40 46.48
C GLN A 96 -16.58 -11.88 47.92
N ALA A 97 -16.06 -12.64 48.89
CA ALA A 97 -15.94 -12.19 50.28
C ALA A 97 -14.80 -11.16 50.47
N TYR A 98 -13.65 -11.33 49.80
CA TYR A 98 -12.53 -10.37 49.89
C TYR A 98 -12.84 -9.02 49.20
N ALA A 99 -13.47 -9.05 48.03
CA ALA A 99 -13.97 -7.88 47.32
C ALA A 99 -15.15 -7.20 48.06
N ALA A 100 -15.98 -7.97 48.78
CA ALA A 100 -17.02 -7.42 49.66
C ALA A 100 -16.43 -6.76 50.93
N TYR A 101 -15.38 -7.33 51.52
CA TYR A 101 -14.64 -6.74 52.65
C TYR A 101 -13.92 -5.44 52.26
N LEU A 102 -13.47 -5.31 51.01
CA LEU A 102 -12.90 -4.09 50.44
C LEU A 102 -13.96 -3.03 50.00
N HIS A 103 -15.24 -3.20 50.37
CA HIS A 103 -16.37 -2.27 50.18
C HIS A 103 -16.63 -1.74 48.74
N TYR A 104 -17.18 -2.61 47.90
CA TYR A 104 -18.27 -2.45 46.89
C TYR A 104 -18.63 -1.06 46.27
N PRO A 105 -18.90 -0.93 44.95
CA PRO A 105 -19.33 -1.97 44.00
C PRO A 105 -18.35 -2.21 42.84
N CYS A 106 -17.94 -3.46 42.67
CA CYS A 106 -17.32 -3.93 41.43
C CYS A 106 -18.44 -4.28 40.44
N ILE A 107 -19.12 -3.27 39.91
CA ILE A 107 -19.77 -3.38 38.60
C ILE A 107 -18.77 -2.77 37.63
N THR A 108 -17.80 -3.56 37.18
CA THR A 108 -17.00 -3.18 36.01
C THR A 108 -17.84 -3.49 34.77
N GLU A 109 -18.91 -2.74 34.56
CA GLU A 109 -19.27 -2.39 33.18
C GLU A 109 -18.17 -1.44 32.72
N SER A 110 -17.02 -2.01 32.33
CA SER A 110 -15.97 -1.23 31.70
C SER A 110 -16.60 -0.57 30.48
N ASN A 111 -16.55 0.75 30.41
CA ASN A 111 -17.03 1.48 29.25
C ASN A 111 -16.19 1.19 27.99
N LYS A 112 -15.09 0.41 28.10
CA LYS A 112 -14.24 -0.08 27.02
C LYS A 112 -14.13 -1.61 27.03
N CYS A 113 -14.11 -2.23 25.85
CA CYS A 113 -13.96 -3.68 25.70
C CYS A 113 -12.53 -4.13 25.98
N ASN A 114 -11.53 -3.56 25.29
CA ASN A 114 -10.11 -3.92 25.39
C ASN A 114 -9.84 -5.44 25.31
N ARG A 115 -10.73 -6.22 24.69
CA ARG A 115 -10.54 -7.66 24.50
C ARG A 115 -9.43 -7.88 23.49
N GLN A 116 -8.41 -8.62 23.89
CA GLN A 116 -7.37 -9.05 22.98
C GLN A 116 -7.92 -10.09 22.01
N LEU A 117 -7.56 -9.93 20.74
CA LEU A 117 -7.94 -10.80 19.65
C LEU A 117 -6.90 -11.90 19.48
N ILE A 118 -7.35 -13.12 19.20
CA ILE A 118 -6.47 -14.28 19.02
C ILE A 118 -6.26 -14.49 17.51
N CYS A 119 -5.11 -15.06 17.14
CA CYS A 119 -4.80 -15.41 15.74
C CYS A 119 -5.94 -16.25 15.14
N GLY A 120 -6.42 -15.87 13.96
CA GLY A 120 -7.54 -16.55 13.29
C GLY A 120 -8.93 -15.99 13.63
N GLU A 121 -9.07 -15.12 14.65
CA GLU A 121 -10.37 -14.53 14.97
C GLU A 121 -10.80 -13.46 13.95
N PRO A 122 -12.09 -13.39 13.56
CA PRO A 122 -12.59 -12.33 12.70
C PRO A 122 -12.66 -10.99 13.44
N THR A 123 -12.14 -9.96 12.79
CA THR A 123 -12.15 -8.56 13.25
C THR A 123 -12.96 -7.72 12.28
N TYR A 124 -13.60 -6.67 12.79
CA TYR A 124 -14.51 -5.83 12.01
C TYR A 124 -14.11 -4.36 12.12
N CYS A 125 -13.80 -3.71 11.00
CA CYS A 125 -13.53 -2.28 10.95
C CYS A 125 -14.69 -1.56 10.25
N CYS A 126 -15.37 -0.64 10.95
CA CYS A 126 -16.43 0.17 10.36
C CYS A 126 -15.83 1.27 9.49
N LEU A 127 -16.03 1.21 8.17
CA LEU A 127 -15.44 2.16 7.21
C LEU A 127 -16.07 3.56 7.32
N ASP A 128 -17.29 3.64 7.86
CA ASP A 128 -18.00 4.92 8.01
C ASP A 128 -17.61 5.64 9.32
N CYS A 129 -17.40 4.88 10.41
CA CYS A 129 -17.19 5.43 11.75
C CYS A 129 -15.75 5.37 12.24
N ALA A 130 -14.89 4.50 11.71
CA ALA A 130 -13.50 4.40 12.14
C ALA A 130 -12.72 5.68 11.86
N CYS A 131 -11.80 6.01 12.76
CA CYS A 131 -10.79 7.06 12.53
C CYS A 131 -9.76 6.61 11.49
N ASP A 132 -9.38 5.33 11.49
CA ASP A 132 -8.48 4.71 10.51
C ASP A 132 -8.69 3.19 10.38
N GLN A 133 -7.95 2.55 9.48
CA GLN A 133 -8.04 1.12 9.20
C GLN A 133 -7.47 0.22 10.33
N THR A 134 -6.83 0.80 11.35
CA THR A 134 -6.37 0.01 12.51
C THR A 134 -7.44 -0.15 13.58
N CYS A 135 -8.54 0.60 13.49
CA CYS A 135 -9.66 0.54 14.42
C CYS A 135 -10.50 -0.74 14.21
N ILE A 136 -10.58 -1.60 15.23
CA ILE A 136 -11.21 -2.92 15.12
C ILE A 136 -12.18 -3.23 16.26
N PHE A 137 -13.31 -3.82 15.88
CA PHE A 137 -14.24 -4.49 16.79
C PHE A 137 -13.97 -5.99 16.82
N CYS A 138 -14.05 -6.59 18.01
CA CYS A 138 -14.26 -8.02 18.12
C CYS A 138 -15.68 -8.39 17.69
N HIS A 139 -15.89 -9.65 17.31
CA HIS A 139 -17.19 -10.15 16.85
C HIS A 139 -18.36 -9.77 17.77
N ALA A 140 -18.23 -9.98 19.09
CA ALA A 140 -19.30 -9.70 20.04
C ALA A 140 -19.67 -8.20 20.11
N CYS A 141 -18.67 -7.32 20.12
CA CYS A 141 -18.88 -5.86 20.12
C CYS A 141 -19.52 -5.39 18.82
N PHE A 142 -19.05 -5.91 17.68
CA PHE A 142 -19.61 -5.57 16.38
C PHE A 142 -21.10 -5.94 16.28
N GLN A 143 -21.47 -7.17 16.65
CA GLN A 143 -22.86 -7.65 16.65
C GLN A 143 -23.79 -6.85 17.57
N SER A 144 -23.22 -6.36 18.67
CA SER A 144 -23.93 -5.57 19.69
C SER A 144 -23.84 -4.06 19.43
N SER A 145 -23.30 -3.62 18.30
CA SER A 145 -23.17 -2.21 17.94
C SER A 145 -24.11 -1.81 16.80
N VAL A 146 -24.25 -0.51 16.56
CA VAL A 146 -24.96 0.02 15.39
C VAL A 146 -24.19 -0.21 14.09
N HIS A 147 -22.86 -0.41 14.17
CA HIS A 147 -21.94 -0.55 13.03
C HIS A 147 -22.21 -1.76 12.16
N LYS A 148 -22.95 -2.77 12.63
CA LYS A 148 -23.42 -3.88 11.80
C LYS A 148 -24.34 -3.46 10.65
N ASN A 149 -24.90 -2.26 10.73
CA ASN A 149 -25.73 -1.65 9.69
C ASN A 149 -24.96 -0.61 8.84
N HIS A 150 -23.66 -0.43 9.09
CA HIS A 150 -22.78 0.47 8.33
C HIS A 150 -21.96 -0.34 7.31
N ARG A 151 -21.16 0.34 6.48
CA ARG A 151 -20.15 -0.32 5.67
C ARG A 151 -18.98 -0.72 6.55
N TYR A 152 -18.54 -1.97 6.45
CA TYR A 152 -17.43 -2.50 7.24
C TYR A 152 -16.57 -3.44 6.42
N SER A 153 -15.29 -3.53 6.77
CA SER A 153 -14.39 -4.57 6.30
C SER A 153 -14.23 -5.64 7.39
N MET A 154 -14.05 -6.88 6.96
CA MET A 154 -13.73 -8.01 7.83
C MET A 154 -12.33 -8.49 7.50
N SER A 155 -11.50 -8.67 8.51
CA SER A 155 -10.15 -9.21 8.37
C SER A 155 -9.87 -10.19 9.51
N THR A 156 -8.99 -11.14 9.25
CA THR A 156 -8.56 -12.12 10.25
C THR A 156 -7.45 -11.53 11.11
N SER A 157 -7.58 -11.63 12.44
CA SER A 157 -6.54 -11.17 13.35
C SER A 157 -5.29 -12.05 13.27
N GLU A 158 -4.12 -11.43 13.29
CA GLU A 158 -2.84 -12.13 13.47
C GLU A 158 -2.52 -12.42 14.96
N GLY A 159 -3.39 -12.00 15.89
CA GLY A 159 -3.24 -12.25 17.34
C GLY A 159 -2.60 -11.11 18.15
N SER A 160 -2.33 -9.96 17.53
CA SER A 160 -1.67 -8.79 18.14
C SER A 160 -2.59 -7.56 18.31
N GLY A 161 -3.89 -7.70 18.05
CA GLY A 161 -4.87 -6.60 18.10
C GLY A 161 -5.75 -6.61 19.35
N THR A 162 -6.25 -5.42 19.72
CA THR A 162 -7.20 -5.24 20.83
C THR A 162 -8.49 -4.60 20.32
N CYS A 163 -9.64 -4.95 20.89
CA CYS A 163 -10.92 -4.37 20.48
C CYS A 163 -11.08 -2.93 20.98
N ASP A 164 -11.30 -2.00 20.06
CA ASP A 164 -11.43 -0.56 20.30
C ASP A 164 -12.83 -0.10 20.74
N CYS A 165 -13.73 -1.03 21.05
CA CYS A 165 -15.07 -0.69 21.51
C CYS A 165 -14.99 0.09 22.82
N GLY A 166 -15.64 1.24 22.86
CA GLY A 166 -15.64 2.19 23.97
C GLY A 166 -14.56 3.26 23.88
N ASP A 167 -13.63 3.17 22.92
CA ASP A 167 -12.60 4.18 22.74
C ASP A 167 -13.08 5.34 21.86
N LYS A 168 -13.31 6.51 22.49
CA LYS A 168 -13.71 7.73 21.79
C LYS A 168 -12.70 8.20 20.75
N GLU A 169 -11.43 7.80 20.88
CA GLU A 169 -10.38 8.23 19.95
C GLU A 169 -10.30 7.34 18.70
N ALA A 170 -10.79 6.10 18.76
CA ALA A 170 -10.78 5.16 17.64
C ALA A 170 -11.97 5.37 16.67
N TRP A 171 -13.06 6.02 17.13
CA TRP A 171 -14.28 6.17 16.33
C TRP A 171 -14.76 7.62 16.28
N LYS A 172 -15.12 8.10 15.09
CA LYS A 172 -15.70 9.42 14.83
C LYS A 172 -17.08 9.58 15.50
N SER A 173 -17.85 8.50 15.56
CA SER A 173 -19.18 8.42 16.18
C SER A 173 -19.48 7.00 16.66
N ASP A 174 -20.48 6.86 17.54
CA ASP A 174 -20.98 5.57 18.02
C ASP A 174 -19.87 4.65 18.55
N TYR A 175 -18.94 5.24 19.30
CA TYR A 175 -17.69 4.61 19.72
C TYR A 175 -17.85 3.41 20.67
N TYR A 176 -19.08 3.03 21.05
CA TYR A 176 -19.36 1.93 21.96
C TYR A 176 -20.50 1.04 21.45
N CYS A 177 -20.49 -0.23 21.86
CA CYS A 177 -21.59 -1.16 21.66
C CYS A 177 -22.59 -1.11 22.82
N LEU A 178 -23.74 -1.75 22.68
CA LEU A 178 -24.78 -1.80 23.72
C LEU A 178 -24.27 -2.34 25.08
N ASN A 179 -23.26 -3.22 25.05
CA ASN A 179 -22.67 -3.84 26.26
C ASN A 179 -21.57 -2.99 26.91
N HIS A 180 -21.08 -1.94 26.24
CA HIS A 180 -20.00 -1.08 26.73
C HIS A 180 -20.45 0.39 26.75
N LYS A 181 -21.75 0.61 26.98
CA LYS A 181 -22.35 1.94 27.00
C LYS A 181 -21.80 2.74 28.19
N PRO A 182 -21.46 4.04 28.01
CA PRO A 182 -20.99 4.86 29.11
C PRO A 182 -22.03 4.94 30.23
N VAL A 183 -21.73 4.33 31.38
CA VAL A 183 -22.51 4.52 32.61
C VAL A 183 -21.95 5.75 33.35
N ALA A 184 -22.83 6.56 33.96
CA ALA A 184 -22.42 7.68 34.81
C ALA A 184 -21.53 7.17 35.93
N SER A 185 -20.27 7.61 35.96
CA SER A 185 -19.22 7.12 36.84
C SER A 185 -19.59 7.29 38.31
N VAL A 186 -19.84 6.19 39.00
CA VAL A 186 -19.56 6.10 40.44
C VAL A 186 -18.08 5.78 40.52
N GLU A 187 -17.25 6.68 41.06
CA GLU A 187 -15.84 6.39 41.33
C GLU A 187 -15.78 5.21 42.31
N PRO A 188 -15.32 4.01 41.91
CA PRO A 188 -15.02 2.97 42.87
C PRO A 188 -13.73 3.42 43.58
N SER A 189 -13.73 3.49 44.90
CA SER A 189 -12.52 3.75 45.68
C SER A 189 -11.50 2.62 45.40
N LYS A 190 -10.54 2.87 44.50
CA LYS A 190 -9.44 1.96 44.12
C LYS A 190 -8.38 1.84 45.24
N VAL A 191 -8.77 1.59 46.47
CA VAL A 191 -7.82 1.52 47.60
C VAL A 191 -7.77 0.11 48.14
N LEU A 192 -6.81 -0.68 47.65
CA LEU A 192 -6.29 -1.82 48.39
C LEU A 192 -5.63 -1.30 49.68
N LEU A 193 -5.91 -1.96 50.82
CA LEU A 193 -5.18 -1.71 52.07
C LEU A 193 -3.66 -1.85 51.84
N GLU A 194 -2.86 -1.01 52.47
CA GLU A 194 -1.40 -0.91 52.24
C GLU A 194 -0.68 -2.25 52.38
N GLU A 195 -1.07 -3.07 53.36
CA GLU A 195 -0.52 -4.42 53.59
C GLU A 195 -0.84 -5.40 52.44
N GLY A 196 -2.06 -5.34 51.88
CA GLY A 196 -2.47 -6.17 50.75
C GLY A 196 -1.77 -5.76 49.45
N SER A 197 -1.61 -4.45 49.22
CA SER A 197 -0.86 -3.90 48.08
C SER A 197 0.61 -4.32 48.10
N ASN A 198 1.27 -4.21 49.26
CA ASN A 198 2.66 -4.61 49.43
C ASN A 198 2.87 -6.10 49.16
N ARG A 199 1.99 -6.96 49.67
CA ARG A 199 2.06 -8.41 49.42
C ARG A 199 1.92 -8.74 47.93
N CYS A 200 0.91 -8.17 47.26
CA CYS A 200 0.70 -8.40 45.83
C CYS A 200 1.89 -7.90 45.01
N LEU A 201 2.42 -6.72 45.34
CA LEU A 201 3.57 -6.15 44.65
C LEU A 201 4.86 -6.96 44.87
N MET A 202 5.09 -7.49 46.08
CA MET A 202 6.20 -8.41 46.37
C MET A 202 6.10 -9.69 45.53
N LEU A 203 4.90 -10.30 45.50
CA LEU A 203 4.67 -11.51 44.72
C LEU A 203 4.90 -11.27 43.22
N ILE A 204 4.32 -10.20 42.66
CA ILE A 204 4.49 -9.83 41.25
C ILE A 204 5.97 -9.61 40.94
N ASN A 205 6.68 -8.79 41.72
CA ASN A 205 8.11 -8.52 41.49
C ASN A 205 8.98 -9.78 41.60
N ALA A 206 8.68 -10.69 42.53
CA ALA A 206 9.40 -11.95 42.68
C ALA A 206 9.20 -12.85 41.45
N MET A 207 7.95 -12.97 40.97
CA MET A 207 7.63 -13.72 39.75
C MET A 207 8.28 -13.09 38.51
N LEU A 208 8.18 -11.78 38.32
CA LEU A 208 8.82 -11.08 37.19
C LEU A 208 10.34 -11.24 37.23
N SER A 209 10.96 -11.18 38.41
CA SER A 209 12.39 -11.42 38.53
C SER A 209 12.75 -12.87 38.18
N TYR A 210 11.97 -13.86 38.63
CA TYR A 210 12.17 -15.26 38.26
C TYR A 210 12.04 -15.47 36.74
N ILE A 211 10.97 -14.93 36.14
CA ILE A 211 10.72 -15.01 34.69
C ILE A 211 11.89 -14.40 33.92
N ARG A 212 12.31 -13.18 34.30
CA ARG A 212 13.43 -12.48 33.67
C ARG A 212 14.71 -13.31 33.77
N ASP A 213 15.07 -13.77 34.98
CA ASP A 213 16.33 -14.46 35.22
C ASP A 213 16.36 -15.80 34.43
N VAL A 214 15.25 -16.54 34.33
CA VAL A 214 15.19 -17.81 33.57
C VAL A 214 15.18 -17.60 32.05
N LEU A 215 14.40 -16.63 31.55
CA LEU A 215 14.27 -16.40 30.11
C LEU A 215 15.50 -15.71 29.50
N GLN A 216 16.28 -14.95 30.27
CA GLN A 216 17.57 -14.40 29.82
C GLN A 216 18.58 -15.49 29.36
N HIS A 217 18.44 -16.71 29.89
CA HIS A 217 19.34 -17.83 29.66
C HIS A 217 18.83 -18.75 28.52
N ALA A 218 17.86 -18.27 27.73
CA ALA A 218 17.17 -18.99 26.66
C ALA A 218 18.09 -19.51 25.54
N MET A 219 19.08 -18.73 25.10
CA MET A 219 19.87 -19.10 23.91
C MET A 219 21.34 -19.46 24.18
N PHE A 220 21.99 -18.95 25.23
CA PHE A 220 23.46 -18.99 25.33
C PHE A 220 24.06 -19.33 26.72
N PHE A 221 23.25 -19.48 27.77
CA PHE A 221 23.75 -19.63 29.13
C PHE A 221 23.04 -20.76 29.89
N ASP A 222 23.73 -21.36 30.86
CA ASP A 222 23.19 -22.38 31.77
C ASP A 222 22.32 -21.77 32.87
N LEU A 223 21.46 -22.57 33.51
CA LEU A 223 20.63 -22.11 34.63
C LEU A 223 21.53 -21.51 35.74
N PRO A 224 21.23 -20.31 36.28
CA PRO A 224 22.04 -19.75 37.35
C PRO A 224 22.07 -20.70 38.55
N THR A 225 23.22 -20.82 39.22
CA THR A 225 23.42 -21.72 40.37
C THR A 225 22.38 -21.52 41.47
N SER A 226 21.86 -20.30 41.65
CA SER A 226 20.81 -19.98 42.61
C SER A 226 19.44 -20.63 42.33
N TYR A 227 19.22 -21.17 41.13
CA TYR A 227 17.99 -21.88 40.75
C TYR A 227 18.19 -23.39 40.64
N TYR A 228 19.41 -23.85 40.93
CA TYR A 228 19.82 -25.24 40.77
C TYR A 228 19.55 -26.03 42.06
N LEU A 229 18.72 -27.07 41.97
CA LEU A 229 18.48 -28.01 43.06
C LEU A 229 19.05 -29.39 42.71
N ASP A 230 20.10 -29.81 43.43
CA ASP A 230 20.77 -31.11 43.25
C ASP A 230 19.84 -32.31 43.48
N SER A 231 18.80 -32.14 44.30
CA SER A 231 17.82 -33.17 44.60
C SER A 231 16.95 -33.55 43.38
N ILE A 232 16.86 -32.68 42.37
CA ILE A 232 16.03 -32.88 41.19
C ILE A 232 16.91 -33.41 40.06
N LYS A 233 16.71 -34.68 39.69
CA LYS A 233 17.43 -35.32 38.58
C LYS A 233 16.57 -35.34 37.33
N VAL A 234 16.98 -34.58 36.31
CA VAL A 234 16.31 -34.49 35.01
C VAL A 234 17.33 -34.82 33.92
N PRO A 235 16.97 -35.58 32.87
CA PRO A 235 17.87 -35.79 31.72
C PRO A 235 18.17 -34.46 31.01
N HIS A 236 19.27 -34.43 30.24
CA HIS A 236 19.52 -33.32 29.32
C HIS A 236 18.58 -33.43 28.13
N ALA A 237 18.27 -32.29 27.50
CA ALA A 237 17.45 -32.24 26.30
C ALA A 237 18.18 -31.55 25.15
N ILE A 238 17.89 -31.98 23.93
CA ILE A 238 18.12 -31.19 22.72
C ILE A 238 16.87 -30.36 22.48
N VAL A 239 17.01 -29.04 22.58
CA VAL A 239 15.97 -28.08 22.22
C VAL A 239 16.30 -27.52 20.84
N MET A 240 15.33 -27.59 19.94
CA MET A 240 15.44 -27.05 18.59
C MET A 240 14.59 -25.78 18.48
N PHE A 241 15.10 -24.78 17.79
CA PHE A 241 14.46 -23.47 17.63
C PHE A 241 14.08 -23.24 16.16
N ASN A 242 12.96 -22.57 15.94
CA ASN A 242 12.58 -22.11 14.61
C ASN A 242 13.46 -20.92 14.23
N ASP A 243 14.08 -20.98 13.05
CA ASP A 243 14.87 -19.88 12.49
C ASP A 243 14.14 -19.14 11.36
N GLU A 244 12.92 -19.56 10.97
CA GLU A 244 12.11 -18.96 9.90
C GLU A 244 12.84 -18.95 8.53
N VAL A 245 13.94 -19.71 8.37
CA VAL A 245 14.73 -19.80 7.13
C VAL A 245 14.63 -21.20 6.50
N HIS A 246 14.68 -22.26 7.31
CA HIS A 246 14.61 -23.63 6.80
C HIS A 246 13.20 -24.03 6.40
N SER A 247 13.08 -24.85 5.34
CA SER A 247 11.78 -25.40 4.97
C SER A 247 11.35 -26.51 5.94
N TYR A 248 10.04 -26.74 6.02
CA TYR A 248 9.50 -27.86 6.80
C TYR A 248 10.14 -29.20 6.42
N GLU A 249 10.39 -29.45 5.13
CA GLU A 249 10.97 -30.72 4.66
C GLU A 249 12.44 -30.88 5.09
N ASP A 250 13.22 -29.80 5.12
CA ASP A 250 14.60 -29.81 5.60
C ASP A 250 14.66 -30.15 7.10
N VAL A 251 13.73 -29.60 7.89
CA VAL A 251 13.59 -29.90 9.31
C VAL A 251 13.17 -31.36 9.52
N ILE A 252 12.14 -31.82 8.80
CA ILE A 252 11.59 -33.19 8.92
C ILE A 252 12.65 -34.24 8.57
N SER A 253 13.36 -34.04 7.46
CA SER A 253 14.40 -34.98 7.01
C SER A 253 15.59 -35.02 7.97
N THR A 254 16.01 -33.86 8.48
CA THR A 254 17.11 -33.78 9.45
C THR A 254 16.73 -34.44 10.77
N LEU A 255 15.53 -34.18 11.30
CA LEU A 255 15.04 -34.82 12.52
C LEU A 255 14.91 -36.34 12.36
N SER A 256 14.31 -36.81 11.26
CA SER A 256 14.14 -38.24 10.99
C SER A 256 15.49 -38.96 10.93
N SER A 257 16.48 -38.37 10.24
CA SER A 257 17.80 -38.98 10.07
C SER A 257 18.70 -38.86 11.31
N ALA A 258 18.75 -37.71 11.97
CA ALA A 258 19.66 -37.48 13.09
C ALA A 258 19.16 -38.08 14.41
N LEU A 259 17.84 -38.25 14.54
CA LEU A 259 17.22 -38.73 15.77
C LEU A 259 16.65 -40.15 15.68
N ASP A 260 16.69 -40.78 14.51
CA ASP A 260 16.16 -42.14 14.27
C ASP A 260 14.68 -42.25 14.68
N ILE A 261 13.89 -41.25 14.27
CA ILE A 261 12.44 -41.17 14.50
C ILE A 261 11.69 -41.27 13.18
N ASP A 262 10.44 -41.74 13.21
CA ASP A 262 9.62 -41.83 12.01
C ASP A 262 9.23 -40.44 11.46
N THR A 263 8.91 -40.38 10.17
CA THR A 263 8.59 -39.13 9.47
C THR A 263 7.31 -38.46 9.98
N THR A 264 6.37 -39.22 10.56
CA THR A 264 5.12 -38.68 11.11
C THR A 264 5.41 -37.93 12.42
N CYS A 265 6.19 -38.53 13.31
CA CYS A 265 6.70 -37.89 14.53
C CYS A 265 7.52 -36.65 14.18
N ALA A 266 8.42 -36.73 13.20
CA ALA A 266 9.22 -35.60 12.74
C ALA A 266 8.35 -34.43 12.20
N ARG A 267 7.26 -34.73 11.46
CA ARG A 267 6.29 -33.71 11.02
C ARG A 267 5.58 -33.02 12.17
N LEU A 268 5.13 -33.78 13.17
CA LEU A 268 4.46 -33.22 14.34
C LEU A 268 5.41 -32.35 15.17
N LEU A 269 6.66 -32.77 15.33
CA LEU A 269 7.70 -31.96 15.99
C LEU A 269 8.00 -30.69 15.19
N ALA A 270 8.13 -30.78 13.87
CA ALA A 270 8.33 -29.60 13.01
C ALA A 270 7.17 -28.59 13.13
N ALA A 271 5.93 -29.06 13.12
CA ALA A 271 4.74 -28.22 13.31
C ALA A 271 4.69 -27.58 14.72
N ARG A 272 5.12 -28.32 15.76
CA ARG A 272 5.22 -27.78 17.12
C ARG A 272 6.31 -26.71 17.22
N ILE A 273 7.49 -26.93 16.61
CA ILE A 273 8.58 -25.95 16.56
C ILE A 273 8.13 -24.67 15.86
N ASP A 274 7.38 -24.76 14.76
CA ASP A 274 6.88 -23.57 14.06
C ASP A 274 5.83 -22.79 14.87
N ARG A 275 4.89 -23.51 15.49
CA ARG A 275 3.83 -22.91 16.32
C ARG A 275 4.39 -22.22 17.56
N ASP A 276 5.21 -22.94 18.32
CA ASP A 276 5.66 -22.51 19.65
C ASP A 276 7.00 -21.74 19.57
N GLY A 277 7.73 -21.85 18.45
CA GLY A 277 9.06 -21.28 18.22
C GLY A 277 10.22 -22.14 18.69
N CYS A 278 9.96 -23.14 19.54
CA CYS A 278 10.92 -24.14 19.95
C CYS A 278 10.23 -25.42 20.42
N SER A 279 10.97 -26.54 20.43
CA SER A 279 10.51 -27.78 21.06
C SER A 279 11.67 -28.67 21.48
N VAL A 280 11.42 -29.56 22.44
CA VAL A 280 12.35 -30.61 22.82
C VAL A 280 12.25 -31.72 21.77
N VAL A 281 13.37 -32.02 21.12
CA VAL A 281 13.42 -33.05 20.05
C VAL A 281 14.12 -34.32 20.51
N PHE A 282 14.88 -34.29 21.61
CA PHE A 282 15.50 -35.48 22.19
C PHE A 282 15.80 -35.29 23.68
N CYS A 283 15.72 -36.37 24.47
CA CYS A 283 16.08 -36.38 25.90
C CYS A 283 17.08 -37.52 26.19
N GLY A 284 18.14 -37.25 26.94
CA GLY A 284 19.15 -38.27 27.25
C GLY A 284 20.25 -37.81 28.21
N SER A 285 21.37 -38.55 28.23
CA SER A 285 22.60 -38.09 28.89
C SER A 285 23.27 -36.99 28.08
N GLN A 286 24.08 -36.14 28.72
CA GLN A 286 24.80 -35.05 28.05
C GLN A 286 25.59 -35.55 26.83
N ASN A 287 26.37 -36.62 26.98
CA ASN A 287 27.13 -37.22 25.87
C ASN A 287 26.24 -37.70 24.71
N SER A 288 25.07 -38.27 25.00
CA SER A 288 24.13 -38.71 23.96
C SER A 288 23.50 -37.54 23.23
N CYS A 289 23.20 -36.45 23.94
CA CYS A 289 22.66 -35.24 23.35
C CYS A 289 23.71 -34.53 22.48
N ASP A 290 24.96 -34.45 22.94
CA ASP A 290 26.06 -33.85 22.18
C ASP A 290 26.32 -34.63 20.87
N TYR A 291 26.32 -35.96 20.93
CA TYR A 291 26.46 -36.81 19.75
C TYR A 291 25.32 -36.58 18.73
N ARG A 292 24.06 -36.60 19.17
CA ARG A 292 22.91 -36.39 18.28
C ARG A 292 22.82 -34.96 17.73
N LYS A 293 23.21 -33.95 18.52
CA LYS A 293 23.35 -32.57 18.04
C LYS A 293 24.41 -32.46 16.95
N GLN A 294 25.54 -33.16 17.10
CA GLN A 294 26.58 -33.21 16.07
C GLN A 294 26.05 -33.84 14.78
N MET A 295 25.20 -34.87 14.86
CA MET A 295 24.54 -35.45 13.67
C MET A 295 23.56 -34.47 13.00
N ILE A 296 22.79 -33.69 13.77
CA ILE A 296 21.93 -32.62 13.22
C ILE A 296 22.79 -31.62 12.42
N TYR A 297 23.95 -31.24 12.94
CA TYR A 297 24.88 -30.34 12.25
C TYR A 297 25.48 -30.98 10.99
N GLU A 298 25.96 -32.22 11.08
CA GLU A 298 26.63 -32.93 9.97
C GLU A 298 25.72 -33.19 8.78
N ASN A 299 24.45 -33.50 9.03
CA ASN A 299 23.43 -33.67 7.99
C ASN A 299 23.20 -32.42 7.14
N GLN A 300 23.73 -31.25 7.56
CA GLN A 300 23.47 -29.96 6.92
C GLN A 300 24.74 -29.21 6.48
N ILE A 301 25.93 -29.82 6.62
CA ILE A 301 27.21 -29.21 6.22
C ILE A 301 27.23 -28.77 4.73
N ASN A 302 26.40 -29.41 3.88
CA ASN A 302 26.29 -29.08 2.46
C ASN A 302 25.05 -28.21 2.11
N SER A 303 24.28 -27.76 3.11
CA SER A 303 23.14 -26.86 2.90
C SER A 303 23.64 -25.44 2.61
N PHE A 304 22.97 -24.76 1.67
CA PHE A 304 23.26 -23.36 1.35
C PHE A 304 22.81 -22.38 2.45
N VAL A 305 21.96 -22.84 3.38
CA VAL A 305 21.28 -22.02 4.41
C VAL A 305 22.03 -22.02 5.75
N GLY A 306 22.98 -22.93 5.95
CA GLY A 306 23.67 -23.15 7.23
C GLY A 306 22.98 -24.25 8.07
N PRO A 307 23.46 -24.48 9.31
CA PRO A 307 22.91 -25.51 10.20
C PRO A 307 21.70 -25.00 11.01
N LEU A 308 20.75 -25.89 11.31
CA LEU A 308 19.59 -25.67 12.17
C LEU A 308 20.02 -25.29 13.59
N ILE A 309 19.28 -24.35 14.18
CA ILE A 309 19.53 -23.86 15.53
C ILE A 309 19.08 -24.89 16.56
N SER A 310 20.05 -25.61 17.15
CA SER A 310 19.81 -26.63 18.19
C SER A 310 20.78 -26.51 19.37
N ARG A 311 20.28 -26.79 20.59
CA ARG A 311 21.05 -26.66 21.84
C ARG A 311 20.86 -27.87 22.74
N VAL A 312 21.95 -28.38 23.30
CA VAL A 312 21.91 -29.29 24.46
C VAL A 312 21.76 -28.43 25.71
N ALA A 313 20.69 -28.64 26.46
CA ALA A 313 20.38 -27.92 27.69
C ALA A 313 20.17 -28.90 28.84
N ASP A 314 20.51 -28.46 30.06
CA ASP A 314 20.06 -29.13 31.28
C ASP A 314 18.53 -29.15 31.31
N GLY A 315 17.93 -30.33 31.50
CA GLY A 315 16.48 -30.46 31.51
C GLY A 315 15.80 -29.57 32.56
N ARG A 316 16.46 -29.27 33.68
CA ARG A 316 15.93 -28.34 34.69
C ARG A 316 15.73 -26.94 34.12
N LEU A 317 16.66 -26.45 33.30
CA LEU A 317 16.52 -25.14 32.64
C LEU A 317 15.27 -25.13 31.74
N VAL A 318 15.05 -26.20 30.99
CA VAL A 318 13.89 -26.34 30.10
C VAL A 318 12.58 -26.32 30.89
N LEU A 319 12.48 -27.09 31.98
CA LEU A 319 11.29 -27.09 32.83
C LEU A 319 11.02 -25.72 33.46
N HIS A 320 12.07 -25.02 33.91
CA HIS A 320 11.97 -23.66 34.43
C HIS A 320 11.49 -22.67 33.36
N GLN A 321 11.95 -22.81 32.11
CA GLN A 321 11.55 -21.98 30.98
C GLN A 321 10.08 -22.20 30.61
N MET A 322 9.62 -23.45 30.60
CA MET A 322 8.20 -23.78 30.40
C MET A 322 7.34 -23.18 31.51
N MET A 323 7.77 -23.28 32.78
CA MET A 323 7.10 -22.62 33.90
C MET A 323 7.04 -21.10 33.72
N ALA A 324 8.13 -20.45 33.31
CA ALA A 324 8.17 -19.00 33.11
C ALA A 324 7.19 -18.53 32.02
N VAL A 325 7.10 -19.25 30.88
CA VAL A 325 6.12 -18.93 29.83
C VAL A 325 4.69 -19.15 30.32
N LYS A 326 4.42 -20.23 31.06
CA LYS A 326 3.09 -20.48 31.64
C LYS A 326 2.70 -19.44 32.69
N LEU A 327 3.66 -18.95 33.49
CA LEU A 327 3.42 -17.83 34.41
C LEU A 327 3.10 -16.54 33.66
N LEU A 328 3.84 -16.21 32.58
CA LEU A 328 3.52 -15.03 31.76
C LEU A 328 2.10 -15.11 31.17
N GLN A 329 1.74 -16.26 30.60
CA GLN A 329 0.40 -16.51 30.05
C GLN A 329 -0.68 -16.38 31.13
N TRP A 330 -0.47 -16.99 32.29
CA TRP A 330 -1.40 -16.91 33.42
C TRP A 330 -1.55 -15.49 33.96
N LEU A 331 -0.43 -14.76 34.14
CA LEU A 331 -0.47 -13.37 34.59
C LEU A 331 -1.24 -12.48 33.61
N GLY A 332 -0.94 -12.59 32.31
CA GLY A 332 -1.55 -11.75 31.27
C GLY A 332 -3.02 -12.08 31.00
N SER A 333 -3.39 -13.36 30.91
CA SER A 333 -4.73 -13.80 30.50
C SER A 333 -5.69 -14.05 31.66
N ASP A 334 -5.25 -14.73 32.72
CA ASP A 334 -6.12 -15.10 33.84
C ASP A 334 -6.10 -14.05 34.94
N VAL A 335 -4.91 -13.61 35.39
CA VAL A 335 -4.82 -12.71 36.55
C VAL A 335 -5.28 -11.31 36.18
N CYS A 336 -4.78 -10.72 35.10
CA CYS A 336 -5.18 -9.37 34.69
C CYS A 336 -6.64 -9.26 34.26
N SER A 337 -7.28 -10.35 33.81
CA SER A 337 -8.71 -10.34 33.46
C SER A 337 -9.60 -10.57 34.69
N GLN A 338 -9.21 -11.47 35.58
CA GLN A 338 -9.98 -11.81 36.79
C GLN A 338 -9.81 -10.77 37.91
N PHE A 339 -8.68 -10.04 37.95
CA PHE A 339 -8.35 -9.11 39.03
C PHE A 339 -7.97 -7.69 38.53
N PRO A 340 -8.93 -6.89 38.01
CA PRO A 340 -8.67 -5.51 37.56
C PRO A 340 -8.06 -4.60 38.64
N ILE A 341 -8.33 -4.88 39.92
CA ILE A 341 -7.77 -4.09 41.03
C ILE A 341 -6.24 -4.19 41.13
N LEU A 342 -5.64 -5.25 40.57
CA LEU A 342 -4.19 -5.45 40.56
C LEU A 342 -3.50 -4.75 39.39
N GLU A 343 -4.25 -4.20 38.42
CA GLU A 343 -3.71 -3.61 37.20
C GLU A 343 -2.66 -2.53 37.49
N SER A 344 -2.94 -1.61 38.42
CA SER A 344 -1.98 -0.56 38.79
C SER A 344 -0.71 -1.13 39.42
N LEU A 345 -0.81 -2.21 40.20
CA LEU A 345 0.36 -2.87 40.80
C LEU A 345 1.21 -3.60 39.75
N PHE A 346 0.58 -4.19 38.73
CA PHE A 346 1.30 -4.73 37.58
C PHE A 346 2.03 -3.64 36.82
N CYS A 347 1.38 -2.51 36.54
CA CYS A 347 2.02 -1.38 35.88
C CYS A 347 3.21 -0.84 36.69
N GLN A 348 3.07 -0.71 38.01
CA GLN A 348 4.14 -0.33 38.94
C GLN A 348 5.31 -1.31 38.89
N ALA A 349 5.05 -2.62 38.92
CA ALA A 349 6.09 -3.65 38.87
C ALA A 349 6.82 -3.71 37.51
N LEU A 350 6.07 -3.66 36.40
CA LEU A 350 6.61 -3.74 35.04
C LEU A 350 7.52 -2.55 34.72
N LEU A 351 7.13 -1.35 35.15
CA LEU A 351 7.90 -0.11 34.98
C LEU A 351 8.86 0.17 36.15
N ASN A 352 8.77 -0.58 37.24
CA ASN A 352 9.51 -0.36 38.49
C ASN A 352 9.35 1.08 39.05
N VAL A 353 8.09 1.51 39.21
CA VAL A 353 7.70 2.85 39.70
C VAL A 353 6.64 2.75 40.80
N LYS A 354 6.52 3.77 41.66
CA LYS A 354 5.43 3.84 42.66
C LYS A 354 4.22 4.60 42.11
N SER A 355 4.48 5.63 41.31
CA SER A 355 3.49 6.47 40.62
C SER A 355 3.77 6.49 39.12
N PRO A 356 2.75 6.62 38.25
CA PRO A 356 2.96 6.77 36.81
C PRO A 356 3.84 7.98 36.43
N THR A 357 3.97 8.98 37.30
CA THR A 357 4.81 10.17 37.07
C THR A 357 6.27 9.99 37.45
N ASP A 358 6.64 8.89 38.10
CA ASP A 358 8.00 8.66 38.56
C ASP A 358 8.96 8.41 37.39
N VAL A 359 10.26 8.63 37.62
CA VAL A 359 11.30 8.33 36.64
C VAL A 359 11.41 6.81 36.50
N VAL A 360 11.14 6.30 35.30
CA VAL A 360 11.33 4.89 34.96
C VAL A 360 12.81 4.61 34.75
N LEU A 361 13.33 3.58 35.40
CA LEU A 361 14.69 3.13 35.16
C LEU A 361 14.76 2.31 33.86
N ARG A 362 15.80 2.52 33.06
CA ARG A 362 15.98 1.82 31.77
C ARG A 362 16.02 0.29 31.91
N ASN A 363 16.40 -0.23 33.08
CA ASN A 363 16.48 -1.66 33.38
C ASN A 363 15.20 -2.24 34.04
N CYS A 364 14.08 -1.51 34.00
CA CYS A 364 12.79 -2.06 34.41
C CYS A 364 12.45 -3.31 33.57
N PHE A 365 11.55 -4.16 34.09
CA PHE A 365 11.22 -5.43 33.45
C PHE A 365 10.73 -5.22 32.01
N ALA A 366 9.82 -4.25 31.78
CA ALA A 366 9.27 -3.97 30.46
C ALA A 366 10.37 -3.62 29.44
N ASN A 367 11.20 -2.60 29.74
CA ASN A 367 12.26 -2.16 28.83
C ASN A 367 13.30 -3.27 28.61
N TYR A 368 13.70 -3.98 29.67
CA TYR A 368 14.68 -5.04 29.57
C TYR A 368 14.21 -6.17 28.65
N MET A 369 12.98 -6.67 28.85
CA MET A 369 12.44 -7.78 28.07
C MET A 369 12.21 -7.40 26.60
N LEU A 370 11.82 -6.15 26.31
CA LEU A 370 11.66 -5.66 24.93
C LEU A 370 13.01 -5.48 24.22
N ILE A 371 14.04 -4.97 24.90
CA ILE A 371 15.39 -4.82 24.32
C ILE A 371 16.02 -6.19 24.06
N GLU A 372 15.90 -7.12 25.00
CA GLU A 372 16.52 -8.46 24.93
C GLU A 372 15.66 -9.48 24.18
N GLU A 373 14.57 -9.03 23.54
CA GLU A 373 13.59 -9.89 22.90
C GLU A 373 14.20 -10.81 21.84
N ARG A 374 15.25 -10.37 21.12
CA ARG A 374 15.96 -11.18 20.12
C ARG A 374 16.48 -12.52 20.68
N LYS A 375 16.69 -12.60 21.99
CA LYS A 375 17.15 -13.83 22.69
C LYS A 375 16.01 -14.78 23.05
N LEU A 376 14.76 -14.40 22.78
CA LEU A 376 13.57 -15.18 23.10
C LEU A 376 13.04 -15.87 21.86
N TRP A 377 12.50 -17.08 22.03
CA TRP A 377 11.76 -17.77 20.97
C TRP A 377 10.32 -17.24 20.88
N LYS A 378 9.68 -17.44 19.73
CA LYS A 378 8.32 -16.97 19.38
C LYS A 378 7.30 -17.03 20.54
N GLY A 379 7.12 -18.18 21.19
CA GLY A 379 6.15 -18.34 22.28
C GLY A 379 6.43 -17.47 23.51
N ALA A 380 7.69 -17.28 23.89
CA ALA A 380 8.06 -16.40 25.00
C ALA A 380 7.82 -14.92 24.66
N ARG A 381 8.13 -14.50 23.43
CA ARG A 381 7.90 -13.11 22.96
C ARG A 381 6.41 -12.75 23.01
N ILE A 382 5.58 -13.63 22.46
CA ILE A 382 4.11 -13.46 22.46
C ILE A 382 3.60 -13.30 23.90
N ALA A 383 4.07 -14.14 24.83
CA ALA A 383 3.64 -14.07 26.23
C ALA A 383 4.07 -12.77 26.94
N VAL A 384 5.28 -12.26 26.67
CA VAL A 384 5.75 -10.97 27.19
C VAL A 384 4.93 -9.80 26.63
N GLN A 385 4.74 -9.75 25.32
CA GLN A 385 3.97 -8.69 24.67
C GLN A 385 2.51 -8.71 25.13
N GLN A 386 1.91 -9.89 25.28
CA GLN A 386 0.56 -10.07 25.83
C GLN A 386 0.43 -9.48 27.24
N LEU A 387 1.39 -9.74 28.13
CA LEU A 387 1.38 -9.17 29.47
C LEU A 387 1.46 -7.63 29.43
N ILE A 388 2.32 -7.07 28.58
CA ILE A 388 2.46 -5.60 28.41
C ILE A 388 1.15 -5.00 27.87
N MET A 389 0.56 -5.60 26.82
CA MET A 389 -0.68 -5.13 26.23
C MET A 389 -1.84 -5.19 27.24
N CYS A 390 -1.98 -6.29 27.98
CA CYS A 390 -3.05 -6.47 28.95
C CYS A 390 -2.93 -5.63 30.22
N THR A 391 -1.83 -4.88 30.40
CA THR A 391 -1.55 -4.03 31.58
C THR A 391 -1.26 -2.59 31.18
N LEU A 392 -0.06 -2.31 30.67
CA LEU A 392 0.46 -0.97 30.41
C LEU A 392 -0.31 -0.20 29.34
N THR A 393 -1.10 -0.87 28.50
CA THR A 393 -1.91 -0.20 27.48
C THR A 393 -3.36 0.03 27.89
N LYS A 394 -3.82 -0.45 29.04
CA LYS A 394 -5.23 -0.29 29.47
C LYS A 394 -5.49 1.05 30.19
N ASP A 395 -4.73 1.33 31.25
CA ASP A 395 -4.82 2.61 31.98
C ASP A 395 -4.18 3.76 31.19
N GLU A 396 -4.88 4.88 31.06
CA GLU A 396 -4.43 6.03 30.26
C GLU A 396 -3.13 6.65 30.77
N THR A 397 -2.95 6.73 32.09
CA THR A 397 -1.77 7.36 32.69
C THR A 397 -0.53 6.49 32.52
N TYR A 398 -0.65 5.18 32.79
CA TYR A 398 0.45 4.24 32.58
C TYR A 398 0.74 4.02 31.09
N ARG A 399 -0.26 4.10 30.21
CA ARG A 399 -0.08 4.09 28.75
C ARG A 399 0.80 5.25 28.30
N GLN A 400 0.57 6.46 28.81
CA GLN A 400 1.40 7.62 28.51
C GLN A 400 2.84 7.46 29.01
N THR A 401 3.02 6.94 30.22
CA THR A 401 4.35 6.67 30.79
C THR A 401 5.10 5.61 29.99
N PHE A 402 4.45 4.47 29.68
CA PHE A 402 5.03 3.41 28.86
C PHE A 402 5.35 3.89 27.45
N ALA A 403 4.48 4.69 26.82
CA ALA A 403 4.72 5.28 25.50
C ALA A 403 5.98 6.17 25.49
N CYS A 404 6.21 6.93 26.56
CA CYS A 404 7.43 7.73 26.72
C CYS A 404 8.68 6.85 26.81
N GLU A 405 8.60 5.72 27.52
CA GLU A 405 9.72 4.78 27.64
C GLU A 405 9.97 4.00 26.35
N PHE A 406 8.91 3.58 25.66
CA PHE A 406 9.01 2.95 24.34
C PHE A 406 9.78 3.83 23.35
N ILE A 407 9.51 5.14 23.34
CA ILE A 407 10.28 6.11 22.52
C ILE A 407 11.74 6.23 23.00
N ASN A 408 12.02 6.18 24.30
CA ASN A 408 13.39 6.27 24.81
C ASN A 408 14.26 5.08 24.36
N ILE A 409 13.67 3.89 24.17
CA ILE A 409 14.36 2.66 23.74
C ILE A 409 14.18 2.33 22.26
N TYR A 410 13.44 3.15 21.52
CA TYR A 410 13.01 2.89 20.14
C TYR A 410 14.16 2.55 19.19
N GLU A 411 15.29 3.26 19.32
CA GLU A 411 16.48 3.00 18.50
C GLU A 411 17.03 1.59 18.73
N ASP A 412 17.12 1.14 19.99
CA ASP A 412 17.60 -0.20 20.34
C ASP A 412 16.65 -1.28 19.79
N LEU A 413 15.33 -1.06 19.90
CA LEU A 413 14.32 -2.00 19.41
C LEU A 413 14.48 -2.25 17.90
N HIS A 414 14.64 -1.19 17.11
CA HIS A 414 14.77 -1.35 15.67
C HIS A 414 16.15 -1.84 15.22
N LEU A 415 17.22 -1.48 15.93
CA LEU A 415 18.54 -2.08 15.70
C LEU A 415 18.53 -3.59 15.94
N ASN A 416 17.82 -4.05 16.97
CA ASN A 416 17.65 -5.46 17.26
C ASN A 416 16.76 -6.14 16.21
N TYR A 417 15.63 -5.52 15.84
CA TYR A 417 14.69 -6.06 14.87
C TYR A 417 15.27 -6.23 13.46
N VAL A 418 16.10 -5.30 12.98
CA VAL A 418 16.75 -5.42 11.66
C VAL A 418 17.70 -6.62 11.59
N ASN A 419 18.27 -7.02 12.73
CA ASN A 419 19.13 -8.20 12.84
C ASN A 419 18.37 -9.46 13.30
N ASP A 420 17.05 -9.37 13.49
CA ASP A 420 16.20 -10.49 13.91
C ASP A 420 15.79 -11.36 12.70
N ASP A 421 15.47 -12.62 12.95
CA ASP A 421 14.97 -13.58 11.97
C ASP A 421 13.44 -13.74 12.04
N HIS A 422 12.82 -13.37 13.17
CA HIS A 422 11.37 -13.52 13.39
C HIS A 422 10.52 -12.52 12.58
N ALA A 423 9.25 -12.86 12.34
CA ALA A 423 8.27 -12.02 11.66
C ALA A 423 7.91 -10.75 12.46
N HIS A 424 7.54 -9.67 11.77
CA HIS A 424 7.22 -8.36 12.39
C HIS A 424 6.17 -8.47 13.52
N SER A 425 5.11 -9.26 13.31
CA SER A 425 3.96 -9.37 14.22
C SER A 425 4.28 -9.97 15.58
N VAL A 426 5.43 -10.64 15.74
CA VAL A 426 5.89 -11.23 17.01
C VAL A 426 7.07 -10.46 17.62
N CYS A 427 7.46 -9.32 17.04
CA CYS A 427 8.54 -8.48 17.52
C CYS A 427 8.03 -7.24 18.27
N ALA A 428 8.81 -6.75 19.23
CA ALA A 428 8.50 -5.59 20.08
C ALA A 428 8.16 -4.32 19.29
N VAL A 429 8.75 -4.16 18.10
CA VAL A 429 8.48 -3.04 17.19
C VAL A 429 7.01 -2.99 16.74
N SER A 430 6.31 -4.13 16.71
CA SER A 430 4.87 -4.16 16.38
C SER A 430 4.00 -3.42 17.39
N LEU A 431 4.46 -3.23 18.63
CA LEU A 431 3.73 -2.44 19.64
C LEU A 431 3.60 -0.96 19.26
N ALA A 432 4.39 -0.47 18.29
CA ALA A 432 4.27 0.89 17.78
C ALA A 432 2.86 1.20 17.26
N VAL A 433 2.18 0.23 16.62
CA VAL A 433 0.79 0.42 16.17
C VAL A 433 -0.18 0.61 17.33
N GLN A 434 0.05 -0.05 18.48
CA GLN A 434 -0.81 0.09 19.67
C GLN A 434 -0.56 1.41 20.41
N ILE A 435 0.64 1.99 20.29
CA ILE A 435 1.03 3.21 21.00
C ILE A 435 0.80 4.47 20.15
N PHE A 436 1.25 4.47 18.89
CA PHE A 436 1.29 5.66 18.04
C PHE A 436 -0.02 5.96 17.32
N THR A 437 -0.97 5.02 17.28
CA THR A 437 -2.29 5.25 16.67
C THR A 437 -3.24 6.02 17.57
N THR A 438 -3.01 6.04 18.89
CA THR A 438 -3.81 6.82 19.84
C THR A 438 -3.48 8.31 19.69
N PRO A 439 -4.37 9.17 19.14
CA PRO A 439 -4.05 10.56 18.81
C PRO A 439 -3.62 11.43 20.00
N SER A 440 -4.15 11.20 21.21
CA SER A 440 -3.71 11.94 22.40
C SER A 440 -2.26 11.60 22.78
N VAL A 441 -1.91 10.30 22.76
CA VAL A 441 -0.56 9.80 23.05
C VAL A 441 0.43 10.24 21.96
N ALA A 442 0.09 10.09 20.68
CA ALA A 442 0.93 10.52 19.57
C ALA A 442 1.30 12.01 19.66
N ARG A 443 0.31 12.89 19.87
CA ARG A 443 0.56 14.33 20.06
C ARG A 443 1.40 14.61 21.30
N MET A 444 1.17 13.91 22.40
CA MET A 444 1.99 14.02 23.60
C MET A 444 3.45 13.64 23.31
N LEU A 445 3.70 12.54 22.59
CA LEU A 445 5.03 12.07 22.25
C LEU A 445 5.75 13.04 21.29
N ILE A 446 5.05 13.60 20.31
CA ILE A 446 5.60 14.64 19.43
C ILE A 446 6.01 15.86 20.26
N ARG A 447 5.13 16.31 21.16
CA ARG A 447 5.32 17.49 22.00
C ARG A 447 6.45 17.33 23.02
N LYS A 448 6.44 16.25 23.80
CA LYS A 448 7.34 16.05 24.97
C LYS A 448 8.62 15.30 24.64
N LYS A 449 8.61 14.45 23.62
CA LYS A 449 9.71 13.53 23.30
C LYS A 449 10.28 13.71 21.89
N ASN A 450 9.73 14.64 21.08
CA ASN A 450 10.09 14.81 19.68
C ASN A 450 10.05 13.47 18.91
N ALA A 451 9.03 12.65 19.13
CA ALA A 451 8.99 11.28 18.61
C ALA A 451 9.29 11.16 17.10
N LEU A 452 8.76 12.07 16.27
CA LEU A 452 9.05 12.11 14.83
C LEU A 452 10.56 12.28 14.54
N LYS A 453 11.29 13.04 15.35
CA LYS A 453 12.75 13.18 15.24
C LYS A 453 13.46 11.87 15.59
N VAL A 454 13.00 11.19 16.63
CA VAL A 454 13.57 9.90 17.07
C VAL A 454 13.40 8.85 15.97
N VAL A 455 12.19 8.73 15.41
CA VAL A 455 11.91 7.84 14.26
C VAL A 455 12.82 8.20 13.08
N ALA A 456 12.89 9.48 12.70
CA ALA A 456 13.73 9.92 11.59
C ALA A 456 15.22 9.66 11.79
N THR A 457 15.75 9.95 12.99
CA THR A 457 17.18 9.75 13.29
C THR A 457 17.54 8.26 13.29
N THR A 458 16.64 7.43 13.82
CA THR A 458 16.79 5.96 13.80
C THR A 458 16.79 5.43 12.36
N ALA A 459 15.84 5.89 11.53
CA ALA A 459 15.79 5.55 10.11
C ALA A 459 17.07 5.96 9.36
N VAL A 460 17.59 7.18 9.57
CA VAL A 460 18.85 7.64 8.96
C VAL A 460 20.02 6.74 9.38
N LYS A 461 20.07 6.33 10.65
CA LYS A 461 21.11 5.43 11.16
C LYS A 461 21.05 4.05 10.50
N LEU A 462 19.88 3.45 10.38
CA LEU A 462 19.71 2.11 9.77
C LEU A 462 19.96 2.10 8.26
N THR A 463 19.61 3.20 7.58
CA THR A 463 19.83 3.36 6.13
C THR A 463 21.24 3.84 5.79
N SER A 464 22.08 4.11 6.79
CA SER A 464 23.44 4.62 6.58
C SER A 464 24.30 3.69 5.70
N SER A 465 24.11 2.38 5.82
CA SER A 465 24.80 1.36 5.02
C SER A 465 24.46 1.40 3.52
N TRP A 466 23.30 1.98 3.16
CA TRP A 466 22.79 2.06 1.79
C TRP A 466 23.39 3.23 1.01
N ILE A 467 24.07 4.15 1.71
CA ILE A 467 24.66 5.34 1.10
C ILE A 467 25.99 4.95 0.41
N ARG A 468 26.18 5.46 -0.80
CA ARG A 468 27.45 5.42 -1.52
C ARG A 468 27.78 6.82 -2.04
N ASP A 469 29.07 7.12 -2.16
CA ASP A 469 29.59 8.42 -2.62
C ASP A 469 29.04 9.63 -1.83
N ASP A 470 28.71 9.41 -0.54
CA ASP A 470 28.17 10.36 0.45
C ASP A 470 26.91 11.15 0.05
N ARG A 471 26.15 10.68 -0.94
CA ARG A 471 25.03 11.48 -1.49
C ARG A 471 23.70 10.75 -1.63
N VAL A 472 23.70 9.50 -2.13
CA VAL A 472 22.45 8.83 -2.52
C VAL A 472 22.41 7.37 -2.08
N PHE A 473 21.20 6.83 -1.92
CA PHE A 473 20.97 5.40 -1.76
C PHE A 473 21.35 4.65 -3.03
N LYS A 474 22.06 3.52 -2.87
CA LYS A 474 22.47 2.67 -3.98
C LYS A 474 22.44 1.19 -3.57
N PHE A 475 21.57 0.44 -4.23
CA PHE A 475 21.35 -0.98 -3.96
C PHE A 475 22.11 -1.82 -4.99
N VAL A 476 23.05 -2.65 -4.55
CA VAL A 476 23.96 -3.41 -5.44
C VAL A 476 23.93 -4.91 -5.16
N ASP A 477 23.46 -5.34 -3.98
CA ASP A 477 23.53 -6.74 -3.53
C ASP A 477 22.15 -7.31 -3.17
N THR A 478 21.93 -8.57 -3.50
CA THR A 478 20.76 -9.39 -3.11
C THR A 478 20.63 -9.55 -1.59
N GLU A 479 21.73 -9.59 -0.83
CA GLU A 479 21.68 -9.68 0.65
C GLU A 479 21.00 -8.45 1.29
N GLN A 480 21.02 -7.30 0.61
CA GLN A 480 20.36 -6.08 1.09
C GLN A 480 18.82 -6.17 1.03
N ARG A 481 18.24 -7.08 0.25
CA ARG A 481 16.77 -7.18 0.07
C ARG A 481 16.03 -7.55 1.38
N GLY A 482 16.59 -8.46 2.18
CA GLY A 482 16.00 -8.86 3.46
C GLY A 482 15.97 -7.71 4.47
N ASN A 483 17.09 -6.99 4.57
CA ASN A 483 17.23 -5.84 5.48
C ASN A 483 16.32 -4.67 5.08
N ILE A 484 16.10 -4.43 3.79
CA ILE A 484 15.21 -3.36 3.32
C ILE A 484 13.80 -3.55 3.84
N LYS A 485 13.20 -4.75 3.72
CA LYS A 485 11.83 -5.02 4.20
C LYS A 485 11.66 -4.71 5.69
N ARG A 486 12.66 -5.07 6.51
CA ARG A 486 12.64 -4.77 7.95
C ARG A 486 12.78 -3.28 8.23
N VAL A 487 13.69 -2.58 7.56
CA VAL A 487 13.87 -1.13 7.75
C VAL A 487 12.65 -0.34 7.29
N VAL A 488 12.05 -0.68 6.14
CA VAL A 488 10.90 0.09 5.62
C VAL A 488 9.63 -0.08 6.47
N SER A 489 9.49 -1.17 7.23
CA SER A 489 8.35 -1.34 8.17
C SER A 489 8.28 -0.21 9.21
N MET A 490 9.42 0.34 9.63
CA MET A 490 9.51 1.51 10.50
C MET A 490 8.89 2.76 9.90
N PHE A 491 8.92 2.92 8.58
CA PHE A 491 8.43 4.15 7.94
C PHE A 491 6.94 4.36 8.15
N GLU A 492 6.21 3.28 8.45
CA GLU A 492 4.81 3.32 8.82
C GLU A 492 4.57 4.05 10.15
N ASP A 493 5.56 4.10 11.05
CA ASP A 493 5.44 4.80 12.34
C ASP A 493 5.33 6.32 12.16
N PHE A 494 5.88 6.89 11.08
CA PHE A 494 5.57 8.27 10.70
C PHE A 494 4.09 8.45 10.41
N ARG A 495 3.46 7.49 9.72
CA ARG A 495 2.03 7.54 9.41
C ARG A 495 1.22 7.53 10.68
N TYR A 496 1.50 6.61 11.60
CA TYR A 496 0.77 6.51 12.88
C TYR A 496 0.86 7.81 13.67
N LEU A 497 2.07 8.34 13.88
CA LEU A 497 2.28 9.59 14.62
C LEU A 497 1.63 10.79 13.94
N LEU A 498 1.67 10.89 12.62
CA LEU A 498 1.09 12.03 11.89
C LEU A 498 -0.41 11.90 11.64
N ASN A 499 -1.02 10.73 11.84
CA ASN A 499 -2.47 10.56 11.76
C ASN A 499 -3.21 11.30 12.89
N SER A 500 -2.48 11.79 13.91
CA SER A 500 -3.01 12.59 15.01
C SER A 500 -3.20 14.08 14.69
N LEU A 501 -3.57 14.42 13.45
CA LEU A 501 -3.77 15.82 13.01
C LEU A 501 -4.87 16.48 13.86
N PRO A 502 -4.61 17.64 14.49
CA PRO A 502 -5.62 18.33 15.27
C PRO A 502 -6.83 18.77 14.44
N THR A 503 -8.02 18.69 15.02
CA THR A 503 -9.27 19.06 14.33
C THR A 503 -9.60 20.54 14.46
N GLN A 504 -9.17 21.18 15.55
CA GLN A 504 -9.38 22.59 15.82
C GLN A 504 -8.04 23.36 15.82
N LEU A 505 -8.08 24.64 15.48
CA LEU A 505 -6.88 25.47 15.31
C LEU A 505 -6.15 25.77 16.64
N ASP A 506 -6.88 25.81 17.75
CA ASP A 506 -6.37 26.05 19.11
C ASP A 506 -5.59 24.87 19.68
N GLU A 507 -5.82 23.66 19.16
CA GLU A 507 -5.05 22.46 19.51
C GLU A 507 -3.60 22.50 18.97
N PHE A 508 -3.28 23.40 18.02
CA PHE A 508 -1.93 23.62 17.50
C PHE A 508 -1.09 24.51 18.43
N ASP A 509 -0.63 23.95 19.55
CA ASP A 509 0.29 24.67 20.43
C ASP A 509 1.73 24.75 19.88
N LYS A 510 2.53 25.63 20.49
CA LYS A 510 3.90 25.93 20.05
C LYS A 510 4.81 24.71 20.08
N ASP A 511 4.69 23.85 21.09
CA ASP A 511 5.57 22.71 21.29
C ASP A 511 5.23 21.58 20.33
N LEU A 512 3.94 21.38 20.04
CA LEU A 512 3.47 20.45 19.00
C LEU A 512 3.96 20.90 17.62
N LEU A 513 3.76 22.18 17.27
CA LEU A 513 4.25 22.74 16.00
C LEU A 513 5.77 22.58 15.85
N GLN A 514 6.52 22.84 16.93
CA GLN A 514 7.97 22.65 16.95
C GLN A 514 8.37 21.18 16.78
N GLY A 515 7.72 20.26 17.50
CA GLY A 515 8.00 18.83 17.42
C GLY A 515 7.78 18.26 16.02
N VAL A 516 6.68 18.63 15.35
CA VAL A 516 6.43 18.24 13.95
C VAL A 516 7.45 18.87 13.01
N THR A 517 7.81 20.14 13.22
CA THR A 517 8.81 20.85 12.39
C THR A 517 10.20 20.24 12.48
N ILE A 518 10.64 19.84 13.68
CA ILE A 518 11.92 19.16 13.87
C ILE A 518 11.88 17.75 13.26
N GLY A 519 10.76 17.04 13.45
CA GLY A 519 10.54 15.72 12.85
C GLY A 519 10.60 15.75 11.32
N TYR A 520 9.98 16.77 10.72
CA TYR A 520 10.01 16.99 9.28
C TYR A 520 11.43 17.17 8.73
N GLY A 521 12.29 17.93 9.43
CA GLY A 521 13.69 18.09 9.04
C GLY A 521 14.47 16.77 8.98
N GLY A 522 14.26 15.87 9.94
CA GLY A 522 14.86 14.53 9.90
C GLY A 522 14.28 13.64 8.80
N PHE A 523 12.96 13.69 8.57
CA PHE A 523 12.31 12.99 7.47
C PHE A 523 12.82 13.47 6.10
N LEU A 524 13.03 14.77 5.95
CA LEU A 524 13.56 15.40 4.76
C LEU A 524 14.99 14.95 4.43
N GLU A 525 15.80 14.61 5.43
CA GLU A 525 17.13 14.02 5.22
C GLU A 525 17.02 12.67 4.50
N LEU A 526 16.07 11.82 4.89
CA LEU A 526 15.81 10.53 4.23
C LEU A 526 15.38 10.74 2.76
N LEU A 527 14.45 11.68 2.52
CA LEU A 527 14.01 12.00 1.16
C LEU A 527 15.17 12.50 0.29
N ALA A 528 16.04 13.35 0.84
CA ALA A 528 17.19 13.87 0.12
C ALA A 528 18.17 12.76 -0.30
N ARG A 529 18.32 11.67 0.49
CA ARG A 529 19.16 10.53 0.09
C ARG A 529 18.58 9.72 -1.07
N MET A 530 17.29 9.88 -1.36
CA MET A 530 16.65 9.21 -2.50
C MET A 530 16.76 10.02 -3.79
N ASP A 531 17.03 11.33 -3.72
CA ASP A 531 17.12 12.18 -4.91
C ASP A 531 18.29 11.72 -5.79
N GLY A 532 17.98 11.27 -7.01
CA GLY A 532 18.99 10.78 -7.95
C GLY A 532 19.40 9.33 -7.78
N MET A 533 18.74 8.54 -6.90
CA MET A 533 19.01 7.09 -6.82
C MET A 533 18.55 6.37 -8.10
N ASP A 534 19.10 5.18 -8.37
CA ASP A 534 18.79 4.36 -9.57
C ASP A 534 18.86 5.11 -10.91
N ALA A 535 19.80 6.07 -11.03
CA ALA A 535 19.95 6.87 -12.23
C ALA A 535 20.43 6.02 -13.44
N MET A 536 19.81 6.25 -14.59
CA MET A 536 19.99 5.47 -15.82
C MET A 536 20.61 6.32 -16.95
N ILE A 537 21.45 5.70 -17.78
CA ILE A 537 22.00 6.30 -19.02
C ILE A 537 21.55 5.45 -20.20
N ARG A 538 21.11 6.07 -21.29
CA ARG A 538 20.67 5.39 -22.52
C ARG A 538 21.84 4.67 -23.21
N ILE A 539 21.66 3.39 -23.51
CA ILE A 539 22.73 2.54 -24.05
C ILE A 539 22.67 2.47 -25.58
N LEU A 540 23.77 2.85 -26.25
CA LEU A 540 23.91 2.80 -27.71
C LEU A 540 24.72 1.60 -28.24
N ASN A 541 25.52 0.90 -27.42
CA ASN A 541 26.42 -0.20 -27.80
C ASN A 541 26.24 -1.42 -26.88
N GLU A 542 26.61 -2.63 -27.34
CA GLU A 542 26.62 -3.84 -26.51
C GLU A 542 27.74 -3.73 -25.46
N SER A 543 27.37 -3.38 -24.23
CA SER A 543 28.24 -3.50 -23.06
C SER A 543 27.54 -4.40 -22.05
N THR A 544 28.29 -5.36 -21.49
CA THR A 544 27.86 -6.17 -20.36
C THR A 544 27.47 -5.25 -19.21
N ARG A 545 26.24 -5.35 -18.71
CA ARG A 545 25.80 -4.54 -17.56
C ARG A 545 24.96 -5.34 -16.59
N TYR A 546 25.22 -5.02 -15.33
CA TYR A 546 24.50 -5.43 -14.13
C TYR A 546 23.04 -4.94 -14.19
N GLU A 547 22.11 -5.78 -13.76
CA GLU A 547 20.71 -5.43 -13.60
C GLU A 547 20.58 -4.57 -12.33
N LEU A 548 20.11 -3.32 -12.46
CA LEU A 548 19.84 -2.45 -11.30
C LEU A 548 18.69 -3.04 -10.49
N LEU A 549 18.79 -3.00 -9.15
CA LEU A 549 17.74 -3.42 -8.23
C LEU A 549 16.65 -2.32 -8.10
N TRP A 550 16.02 -1.95 -9.23
CA TRP A 550 15.00 -0.91 -9.31
C TRP A 550 13.84 -1.13 -8.31
N GLU A 551 13.54 -2.39 -7.97
CA GLU A 551 12.52 -2.78 -6.98
C GLU A 551 12.79 -2.17 -5.61
N CYS A 552 14.07 -2.08 -5.19
CA CYS A 552 14.46 -1.57 -3.88
C CYS A 552 14.13 -0.07 -3.76
N GLY A 553 14.48 0.73 -4.78
CA GLY A 553 14.19 2.16 -4.80
C GLY A 553 12.69 2.46 -4.72
N PHE A 554 11.87 1.73 -5.48
CA PHE A 554 10.41 1.87 -5.39
C PHE A 554 9.83 1.35 -4.07
N THR A 555 10.38 0.28 -3.49
CA THR A 555 9.95 -0.23 -2.17
C THR A 555 10.13 0.84 -1.09
N VAL A 556 11.29 1.49 -1.07
CA VAL A 556 11.57 2.60 -0.13
C VAL A 556 10.63 3.78 -0.38
N PHE A 557 10.42 4.18 -1.65
CA PHE A 557 9.50 5.27 -2.00
C PHE A 557 8.06 4.99 -1.59
N LEU A 558 7.52 3.82 -1.93
CA LEU A 558 6.15 3.43 -1.60
C LEU A 558 5.92 3.39 -0.09
N SER A 559 6.94 3.01 0.68
CA SER A 559 6.86 2.97 2.15
C SER A 559 6.94 4.36 2.79
N LEU A 560 7.60 5.34 2.17
CA LEU A 560 7.67 6.73 2.65
C LEU A 560 6.51 7.61 2.14
N ALA A 561 5.86 7.22 1.03
CA ALA A 561 4.78 8.00 0.41
C ALA A 561 3.62 8.34 1.37
N PRO A 562 3.16 7.43 2.26
CA PRO A 562 2.16 7.78 3.28
C PRO A 562 2.65 8.91 4.19
N ALA A 563 3.89 8.87 4.68
CA ALA A 563 4.44 9.92 5.52
C ALA A 563 4.48 11.28 4.80
N MET A 564 4.88 11.31 3.52
CA MET A 564 4.83 12.53 2.68
C MET A 564 3.41 13.10 2.60
N LYS A 565 2.41 12.24 2.37
CA LYS A 565 0.98 12.63 2.32
C LYS A 565 0.53 13.24 3.65
N TYR A 566 0.89 12.65 4.77
CA TYR A 566 0.51 13.17 6.08
C TYR A 566 1.21 14.49 6.42
N PHE A 567 2.52 14.63 6.18
CA PHE A 567 3.18 15.93 6.32
C PHE A 567 2.53 17.02 5.45
N ALA A 568 2.11 16.68 4.23
CA ALA A 568 1.34 17.59 3.38
C ALA A 568 -0.01 17.94 4.01
N LYS A 569 -0.76 16.99 4.58
CA LYS A 569 -2.02 17.27 5.31
C LYS A 569 -1.80 18.28 6.45
N TRP A 570 -0.73 18.12 7.24
CA TRP A 570 -0.37 19.06 8.31
C TRP A 570 -0.03 20.46 7.77
N ALA A 571 0.68 20.56 6.63
CA ALA A 571 0.94 21.83 5.96
C ALA A 571 -0.36 22.50 5.45
N PHE A 572 -1.28 21.74 4.85
CA PHE A 572 -2.58 22.28 4.42
C PHE A 572 -3.46 22.72 5.59
N ALA A 573 -3.32 22.11 6.76
CA ALA A 573 -4.07 22.48 7.96
C ALA A 573 -3.52 23.74 8.66
N ASN A 574 -2.22 24.00 8.59
CA ASN A 574 -1.58 25.09 9.34
C ASN A 574 -0.58 25.89 8.49
N ARG A 575 -0.85 27.19 8.33
CA ARG A 575 -0.03 28.14 7.55
C ARG A 575 1.45 28.17 7.98
N ARG A 576 1.73 28.11 9.29
CA ARG A 576 3.11 28.17 9.81
C ARG A 576 3.90 26.92 9.42
N LEU A 577 3.30 25.74 9.54
CA LEU A 577 3.93 24.49 9.11
C LEU A 577 4.19 24.48 7.61
N ALA A 578 3.23 24.97 6.79
CA ALA A 578 3.44 25.09 5.35
C ALA A 578 4.68 25.92 5.01
N THR A 579 4.84 27.09 5.64
CA THR A 579 6.01 27.97 5.44
C THR A 579 7.31 27.34 5.92
N GLU A 580 7.33 26.80 7.15
CA GLU A 580 8.54 26.18 7.73
C GLU A 580 8.99 24.96 6.91
N PHE A 581 8.07 24.05 6.57
CA PHE A 581 8.40 22.87 5.78
C PHE A 581 8.90 23.27 4.39
N PHE A 582 8.28 24.27 3.75
CA PHE A 582 8.71 24.75 2.44
C PHE A 582 10.14 25.30 2.49
N LEU A 583 10.44 26.16 3.49
CA LEU A 583 11.76 26.76 3.65
C LEU A 583 12.83 25.71 3.98
N GLN A 584 12.54 24.74 4.85
CA GLN A 584 13.46 23.63 5.14
C GLN A 584 13.71 22.77 3.90
N THR A 585 12.67 22.41 3.14
CA THR A 585 12.78 21.63 1.90
C THR A 585 13.63 22.36 0.86
N ARG A 586 13.39 23.67 0.70
CA ARG A 586 14.18 24.52 -0.20
C ARG A 586 15.64 24.61 0.24
N PHE A 587 15.89 24.77 1.53
CA PHE A 587 17.25 24.79 2.08
C PHE A 587 17.96 23.46 1.83
N GLN A 588 17.31 22.33 2.13
CA GLN A 588 17.88 21.01 1.86
C GLN A 588 18.23 20.83 0.38
N MET A 589 17.34 21.20 -0.54
CA MET A 589 17.61 21.15 -1.98
C MET A 589 18.85 21.97 -2.38
N SER A 590 19.10 23.11 -1.74
CA SER A 590 20.30 23.92 -2.01
C SER A 590 21.61 23.26 -1.56
N LEU A 591 21.56 22.26 -0.69
CA LEU A 591 22.75 21.50 -0.29
C LEU A 591 23.14 20.43 -1.34
N PHE A 592 22.19 19.99 -2.17
CA PHE A 592 22.35 18.88 -3.14
C PHE A 592 22.28 19.38 -4.59
N HIS A 593 22.96 20.49 -4.89
CA HIS A 593 23.02 21.07 -6.24
C HIS A 593 23.37 20.04 -7.32
N LEU A 594 22.80 20.25 -8.52
CA LEU A 594 23.28 19.64 -9.77
C LEU A 594 24.82 19.73 -9.81
N ARG A 595 25.48 18.65 -10.27
CA ARG A 595 26.95 18.52 -10.25
C ARG A 595 27.59 19.83 -10.73
N SER A 596 28.62 20.27 -10.01
CA SER A 596 29.35 21.55 -10.14
C SER A 596 29.98 21.85 -11.51
N ASN A 597 29.67 21.08 -12.56
CA ASN A 597 30.28 21.18 -13.89
C ASN A 597 29.28 21.52 -15.02
N ASP A 598 28.01 21.79 -14.73
CA ASP A 598 26.99 22.13 -15.74
C ASP A 598 27.12 23.61 -16.17
N THR A 599 28.00 23.90 -17.14
CA THR A 599 28.10 25.24 -17.75
C THR A 599 26.91 25.49 -18.67
N ALA A 600 26.17 26.58 -18.42
CA ALA A 600 25.08 26.99 -19.29
C ALA A 600 25.62 27.43 -20.67
N VAL A 601 24.92 27.06 -21.73
CA VAL A 601 25.23 27.40 -23.12
C VAL A 601 24.06 28.19 -23.70
N SER A 602 24.34 29.21 -24.51
CA SER A 602 23.29 30.01 -25.17
C SER A 602 22.68 29.27 -26.36
N TYR A 603 21.35 29.12 -26.35
CA TYR A 603 20.58 28.58 -27.47
C TYR A 603 19.71 29.68 -28.07
N LYS A 604 19.80 29.85 -29.40
CA LYS A 604 18.94 30.75 -30.16
C LYS A 604 17.82 29.98 -30.86
N ILE A 605 16.57 30.35 -30.63
CA ILE A 605 15.38 29.83 -31.32
C ILE A 605 14.58 31.03 -31.84
N GLY A 606 14.40 31.13 -33.16
CA GLY A 606 13.86 32.34 -33.78
C GLY A 606 14.67 33.58 -33.40
N GLY A 607 13.99 34.60 -32.85
CA GLY A 607 14.59 35.83 -32.34
C GLY A 607 15.07 35.76 -30.88
N LYS A 608 14.77 34.70 -30.13
CA LYS A 608 15.04 34.58 -28.69
C LYS A 608 16.33 33.83 -28.42
N VAL A 609 17.04 34.25 -27.37
CA VAL A 609 18.29 33.62 -26.91
C VAL A 609 18.15 33.33 -25.42
N GLU A 610 18.36 32.08 -25.03
CA GLU A 610 18.25 31.63 -23.63
C GLU A 610 19.46 30.78 -23.25
N GLU A 611 19.93 30.93 -22.02
CA GLU A 611 21.00 30.10 -21.46
C GLU A 611 20.43 28.80 -20.88
N CYS A 612 20.88 27.67 -21.41
CA CYS A 612 20.38 26.35 -21.04
C CYS A 612 21.53 25.41 -20.70
N ILE A 613 21.32 24.54 -19.72
CA ILE A 613 22.23 23.44 -19.41
C ILE A 613 22.05 22.37 -20.50
N PRO A 614 23.10 21.98 -21.26
CA PRO A 614 22.99 20.88 -22.22
C PRO A 614 22.63 19.56 -21.53
N TYR A 615 21.89 18.69 -22.21
CA TYR A 615 21.56 17.36 -21.70
C TYR A 615 21.57 16.34 -22.84
N ASP A 616 22.34 15.27 -22.67
CA ASP A 616 22.44 14.15 -23.58
C ASP A 616 22.18 12.85 -22.83
N SER A 617 21.00 12.26 -23.00
CA SER A 617 20.60 10.97 -22.39
C SER A 617 21.60 9.80 -22.57
N THR A 618 22.53 9.89 -23.53
CA THR A 618 23.56 8.87 -23.77
C THR A 618 24.83 9.06 -22.93
N LYS A 619 24.97 10.21 -22.28
CA LYS A 619 26.11 10.60 -21.43
C LYS A 619 25.66 10.95 -20.02
N ASP A 620 24.54 11.66 -19.92
CA ASP A 620 24.00 12.22 -18.70
C ASP A 620 22.93 11.30 -18.10
N PRO A 621 23.05 10.94 -16.81
CA PRO A 621 22.10 10.05 -16.17
C PRO A 621 20.76 10.75 -15.87
N VAL A 622 19.68 9.97 -15.86
CA VAL A 622 18.33 10.38 -15.44
C VAL A 622 17.80 9.45 -14.36
N SER A 623 17.27 10.01 -13.27
CA SER A 623 16.61 9.27 -12.20
C SER A 623 15.15 9.67 -12.12
N PHE A 624 14.26 8.70 -11.88
CA PHE A 624 12.84 8.92 -11.61
C PHE A 624 12.55 9.27 -10.14
N HIS A 625 13.57 9.18 -9.27
CA HIS A 625 13.47 9.43 -7.84
C HIS A 625 13.96 10.85 -7.54
N ILE A 626 13.00 11.77 -7.41
CA ILE A 626 13.19 13.16 -6.98
C ILE A 626 12.17 13.56 -5.90
N PRO A 627 11.97 12.74 -4.84
CA PRO A 627 10.89 12.96 -3.87
C PRO A 627 10.98 14.31 -3.15
N THR A 628 12.17 14.87 -2.92
CA THR A 628 12.32 16.16 -2.23
C THR A 628 11.72 17.29 -3.07
N LEU A 629 11.97 17.30 -4.38
CA LEU A 629 11.40 18.29 -5.29
C LEU A 629 9.87 18.16 -5.39
N ARG A 630 9.35 16.93 -5.37
CA ARG A 630 7.90 16.66 -5.39
C ARG A 630 7.21 17.03 -4.07
N MET A 631 7.92 16.89 -2.94
CA MET A 631 7.48 17.42 -1.65
C MET A 631 7.45 18.94 -1.66
N LEU A 632 8.50 19.59 -2.19
CA LEU A 632 8.56 21.05 -2.36
C LEU A 632 7.38 21.58 -3.20
N CYS A 633 7.08 20.90 -4.32
CA CYS A 633 5.93 21.20 -5.17
C CYS A 633 4.61 21.17 -4.36
N THR A 634 4.40 20.12 -3.57
CA THR A 634 3.20 19.98 -2.73
C THR A 634 3.12 21.08 -1.67
N LEU A 635 4.24 21.41 -1.02
CA LEU A 635 4.29 22.48 -0.03
C LEU A 635 4.03 23.85 -0.67
N PHE A 636 4.53 24.10 -1.88
CA PHE A 636 4.21 25.31 -2.63
C PHE A 636 2.70 25.44 -2.86
N THR A 637 2.03 24.36 -3.26
CA THR A 637 0.56 24.38 -3.42
C THR A 637 -0.17 24.66 -2.10
N ALA A 638 0.35 24.19 -0.95
CA ALA A 638 -0.20 24.52 0.36
C ALA A 638 0.00 26.00 0.71
N LEU A 639 1.15 26.61 0.38
CA LEU A 639 1.36 28.06 0.55
C LEU A 639 0.36 28.89 -0.25
N MET A 640 0.06 28.48 -1.48
CA MET A 640 -0.92 29.15 -2.35
C MET A 640 -2.35 28.95 -1.86
N GLU A 641 -2.61 27.90 -1.10
CA GLU A 641 -3.90 27.72 -0.42
C GLU A 641 -4.06 28.65 0.78
N HIS A 642 -2.99 28.84 1.55
CA HIS A 642 -2.95 29.79 2.68
C HIS A 642 -2.75 31.25 2.26
N ASN A 643 -2.73 31.56 0.96
CA ASN A 643 -2.47 32.88 0.39
C ASN A 643 -1.19 33.53 0.95
N VAL A 644 -0.12 32.74 1.14
CA VAL A 644 1.16 33.26 1.65
C VAL A 644 1.81 34.15 0.60
N SER A 645 2.19 35.36 1.00
CA SER A 645 2.74 36.35 0.08
C SER A 645 4.13 35.93 -0.44
N LYS A 646 4.47 36.36 -1.67
CA LYS A 646 5.77 36.09 -2.29
C LYS A 646 6.96 36.50 -1.43
N GLN A 647 6.83 37.60 -0.68
CA GLN A 647 7.88 38.11 0.21
C GLN A 647 8.19 37.17 1.37
N GLU A 648 7.17 36.48 1.90
CA GLU A 648 7.31 35.60 3.08
C GLU A 648 7.99 34.27 2.79
N TRP A 649 7.87 33.73 1.56
CA TRP A 649 8.50 32.46 1.21
C TRP A 649 9.78 32.62 0.35
N MET A 650 10.10 33.84 -0.10
CA MET A 650 11.36 34.16 -0.79
C MET A 650 12.49 34.64 0.14
N VAL A 651 12.40 34.42 1.46
CA VAL A 651 13.27 34.99 2.52
C VAL A 651 14.78 34.66 2.41
N LEU A 652 15.20 33.78 1.49
CA LEU A 652 16.61 33.49 1.21
C LEU A 652 17.18 34.41 0.10
N PRO A 653 18.43 34.92 0.23
CA PRO A 653 18.97 35.91 -0.69
C PRO A 653 19.42 35.28 -2.02
N VAL A 654 18.51 35.02 -2.97
CA VAL A 654 18.87 34.61 -4.35
C VAL A 654 17.79 35.07 -5.35
N SER A 655 18.24 35.61 -6.49
CA SER A 655 17.60 35.83 -7.81
C SER A 655 16.07 35.76 -7.91
N HIS A 656 15.47 36.72 -8.63
CA HIS A 656 14.05 36.68 -9.03
C HIS A 656 13.66 35.47 -9.90
N SER A 657 14.62 34.68 -10.40
CA SER A 657 14.40 33.46 -11.18
C SER A 657 14.35 32.20 -10.31
N PRO A 658 13.55 31.16 -10.67
CA PRO A 658 13.56 29.88 -9.97
C PRO A 658 14.94 29.19 -10.07
N PRO A 659 15.38 28.44 -9.04
CA PRO A 659 16.53 27.56 -9.13
C PRO A 659 16.42 26.60 -10.32
N CYS A 660 17.54 26.29 -10.98
CA CYS A 660 17.50 25.49 -12.20
C CYS A 660 17.01 24.06 -11.97
N GLU A 661 17.31 23.50 -10.80
CA GLU A 661 16.87 22.17 -10.36
C GLU A 661 15.35 21.98 -10.46
N TRP A 662 14.58 23.06 -10.28
CA TRP A 662 13.12 23.03 -10.25
C TRP A 662 12.51 22.67 -11.61
N TYR A 663 13.20 22.97 -12.71
CA TYR A 663 12.78 22.61 -14.06
C TYR A 663 13.70 21.61 -14.74
N GLU A 664 14.98 21.54 -14.38
CA GLU A 664 15.95 20.58 -14.94
C GLU A 664 15.54 19.12 -14.68
N TYR A 665 15.27 18.76 -13.42
CA TYR A 665 14.96 17.36 -13.09
C TYR A 665 13.65 16.87 -13.76
N PRO A 666 12.51 17.59 -13.66
CA PRO A 666 11.28 17.18 -14.34
C PRO A 666 11.45 17.10 -15.86
N LEU A 667 12.13 18.05 -16.50
CA LEU A 667 12.34 18.04 -17.96
C LEU A 667 13.20 16.86 -18.41
N ARG A 668 14.23 16.47 -17.65
CA ARG A 668 15.06 15.29 -17.98
C ARG A 668 14.25 14.00 -17.87
N ILE A 669 13.41 13.85 -16.85
CA ILE A 669 12.51 12.69 -16.68
C ILE A 669 11.50 12.63 -17.83
N LEU A 670 10.81 13.72 -18.12
CA LEU A 670 9.79 13.79 -19.17
C LEU A 670 10.41 13.58 -20.57
N SER A 671 11.63 14.07 -20.80
CA SER A 671 12.40 13.77 -22.02
C SER A 671 12.72 12.27 -22.12
N ALA A 672 13.17 11.64 -21.02
CA ALA A 672 13.44 10.20 -21.01
C ALA A 672 12.15 9.38 -21.30
N VAL A 673 11.01 9.80 -20.74
CA VAL A 673 9.69 9.21 -21.04
C VAL A 673 9.31 9.39 -22.51
N ALA A 674 9.48 10.59 -23.07
CA ALA A 674 9.20 10.85 -24.48
C ALA A 674 10.06 9.97 -25.41
N GLN A 675 11.35 9.86 -25.10
CA GLN A 675 12.27 9.00 -25.83
C GLN A 675 11.94 7.51 -25.68
N TYR A 676 11.50 7.07 -24.50
CA TYR A 676 11.04 5.69 -24.26
C TYR A 676 9.80 5.37 -25.11
N ASN A 677 8.80 6.25 -25.10
CA ASN A 677 7.61 6.15 -25.94
C ASN A 677 7.95 6.12 -27.44
N ALA A 678 9.00 6.85 -27.85
CA ALA A 678 9.51 6.84 -29.22
C ALA A 678 10.37 5.60 -29.57
N GLY A 679 10.59 4.66 -28.64
CA GLY A 679 11.34 3.43 -28.86
C GLY A 679 12.87 3.59 -28.83
N MET A 680 13.39 4.71 -28.30
CA MET A 680 14.82 5.03 -28.32
C MET A 680 15.64 4.26 -27.26
N TRP A 681 14.97 3.65 -26.28
CA TRP A 681 15.58 2.93 -25.15
C TRP A 681 15.56 1.40 -25.29
N PHE A 682 15.44 0.88 -26.52
CA PHE A 682 15.27 -0.55 -26.81
C PHE A 682 16.31 -1.47 -26.13
N ARG A 683 17.57 -1.01 -26.02
CA ARG A 683 18.69 -1.85 -25.52
C ARG A 683 18.70 -2.00 -24.01
N ASN A 684 18.27 -1.01 -23.25
CA ASN A 684 18.07 -1.06 -21.81
C ASN A 684 16.59 -0.91 -21.44
N HIS A 685 15.71 -1.57 -22.21
CA HIS A 685 14.27 -1.41 -22.08
C HIS A 685 13.72 -1.87 -20.73
N ARG A 686 14.30 -2.91 -20.08
CA ARG A 686 13.74 -3.45 -18.83
C ARG A 686 13.75 -2.43 -17.68
N PRO A 687 14.90 -1.85 -17.25
CA PRO A 687 14.90 -0.91 -16.12
C PRO A 687 14.00 0.31 -16.37
N ILE A 688 14.09 0.93 -17.55
CA ILE A 688 13.27 2.10 -17.85
C ILE A 688 11.79 1.75 -18.01
N ALA A 689 11.43 0.57 -18.52
CA ALA A 689 10.03 0.14 -18.61
C ALA A 689 9.41 -0.02 -17.22
N TYR A 690 10.12 -0.62 -16.26
CA TYR A 690 9.64 -0.72 -14.89
C TYR A 690 9.53 0.65 -14.23
N SER A 691 10.56 1.51 -14.33
CA SER A 691 10.48 2.88 -13.81
C SER A 691 9.31 3.66 -14.43
N TYR A 692 9.09 3.53 -15.74
CA TYR A 692 7.97 4.15 -16.44
C TYR A 692 6.61 3.62 -15.95
N GLN A 693 6.48 2.31 -15.72
CA GLN A 693 5.27 1.69 -15.19
C GLN A 693 4.92 2.28 -13.82
N TYR A 694 5.84 2.28 -12.86
CA TYR A 694 5.59 2.90 -11.55
C TYR A 694 5.39 4.42 -11.62
N TYR A 695 6.09 5.11 -12.52
CA TYR A 695 5.91 6.55 -12.70
C TYR A 695 4.51 6.94 -13.17
N THR A 696 3.87 6.07 -13.96
CA THR A 696 2.53 6.29 -14.55
C THR A 696 1.42 5.48 -13.89
N HIS A 697 1.75 4.59 -12.96
CA HIS A 697 0.79 3.71 -12.29
C HIS A 697 -0.26 4.50 -11.48
N PRO A 698 -1.54 4.09 -11.44
CA PRO A 698 -2.61 4.81 -10.75
C PRO A 698 -2.31 5.20 -9.29
N VAL A 699 -1.64 4.32 -8.54
CA VAL A 699 -1.28 4.51 -7.12
C VAL A 699 -0.20 5.59 -6.90
N THR A 700 0.71 5.76 -7.84
CA THR A 700 1.92 6.61 -7.67
C THR A 700 1.95 7.82 -8.59
N ARG A 701 1.16 7.83 -9.67
CA ARG A 701 1.13 8.91 -10.68
C ARG A 701 0.87 10.29 -10.09
N SER A 702 -0.01 10.40 -9.09
CA SER A 702 -0.37 11.66 -8.41
C SER A 702 0.77 12.20 -7.55
N SER A 703 1.59 11.30 -7.01
CA SER A 703 2.77 11.60 -6.19
C SER A 703 4.06 11.71 -6.99
N MET A 704 4.06 11.33 -8.27
CA MET A 704 5.22 11.37 -9.17
C MET A 704 4.96 12.23 -10.40
N PHE A 705 4.38 11.66 -11.47
CA PHE A 705 4.18 12.32 -12.76
C PHE A 705 3.41 13.65 -12.65
N GLN A 706 2.30 13.66 -11.93
CA GLN A 706 1.50 14.89 -11.76
C GLN A 706 2.32 15.98 -11.05
N LYS A 707 3.12 15.62 -10.04
CA LYS A 707 3.99 16.57 -9.33
C LYS A 707 5.09 17.13 -10.22
N ASP A 708 5.61 16.35 -11.17
CA ASP A 708 6.61 16.85 -12.12
C ASP A 708 6.00 17.90 -13.07
N VAL A 709 4.76 17.69 -13.53
CA VAL A 709 4.01 18.69 -14.33
C VAL A 709 3.72 19.95 -13.50
N VAL A 710 3.21 19.79 -12.27
CA VAL A 710 2.91 20.93 -11.39
C VAL A 710 4.18 21.67 -10.99
N MET A 711 5.31 20.98 -10.79
CA MET A 711 6.59 21.64 -10.52
C MET A 711 7.04 22.51 -11.69
N LEU A 712 6.79 22.09 -12.94
CA LEU A 712 7.04 22.92 -14.12
C LEU A 712 6.10 24.13 -14.21
N GLN A 713 4.85 24.01 -13.72
CA GLN A 713 3.97 25.17 -13.55
C GLN A 713 4.53 26.15 -12.52
N VAL A 714 5.02 25.65 -11.38
CA VAL A 714 5.65 26.46 -10.32
C VAL A 714 6.92 27.15 -10.85
N ALA A 715 7.79 26.42 -11.54
CA ALA A 715 8.99 27.00 -12.12
C ALA A 715 8.64 28.04 -13.20
N GLY A 716 7.73 27.70 -14.12
CA GLY A 716 7.31 28.58 -15.20
C GLY A 716 6.67 29.88 -14.72
N SER A 717 5.85 29.84 -13.67
CA SER A 717 5.21 31.05 -13.14
C SER A 717 6.20 32.03 -12.50
N LEU A 718 7.37 31.55 -12.09
CA LEU A 718 8.45 32.35 -11.53
C LEU A 718 9.47 32.83 -12.59
N MET A 719 9.37 32.36 -13.83
CA MET A 719 10.25 32.83 -14.91
C MET A 719 9.80 34.21 -15.43
N HIS A 720 10.77 35.06 -15.76
CA HIS A 720 10.51 36.39 -16.33
C HIS A 720 10.01 36.36 -17.78
N SER A 721 10.25 35.26 -18.50
CA SER A 721 9.88 35.07 -19.91
C SER A 721 9.33 33.67 -20.13
N ALA A 722 8.17 33.57 -20.78
CA ALA A 722 7.60 32.30 -21.20
C ALA A 722 8.49 31.54 -22.20
N ASP A 723 9.24 32.26 -23.03
CA ASP A 723 10.16 31.66 -24.01
C ASP A 723 11.25 30.82 -23.32
N LYS A 724 11.65 31.20 -22.10
CA LYS A 724 12.67 30.46 -21.34
C LYS A 724 12.25 29.02 -21.09
N LEU A 725 11.04 28.76 -20.60
CA LEU A 725 10.58 27.39 -20.34
C LEU A 725 10.48 26.57 -21.63
N LEU A 726 9.97 27.17 -22.71
CA LEU A 726 9.85 26.53 -24.02
C LEU A 726 11.22 26.11 -24.57
N ILE A 727 12.22 27.00 -24.49
CA ILE A 727 13.57 26.74 -25.00
C ILE A 727 14.31 25.74 -24.11
N GLN A 728 14.16 25.81 -22.78
CA GLN A 728 14.72 24.79 -21.87
C GLN A 728 14.17 23.40 -22.22
N ALA A 729 12.86 23.28 -22.45
CA ALA A 729 12.24 22.03 -22.85
C ALA A 729 12.76 21.56 -24.23
N LEU A 730 12.91 22.44 -25.22
CA LEU A 730 13.47 22.08 -26.54
C LEU A 730 14.88 21.50 -26.41
N VAL A 731 15.72 22.07 -25.54
CA VAL A 731 17.08 21.59 -25.29
C VAL A 731 17.05 20.20 -24.67
N LYS A 732 16.22 19.97 -23.63
CA LYS A 732 16.17 18.67 -22.94
C LYS A 732 15.56 17.56 -23.79
N PHE A 733 14.63 17.88 -24.68
CA PHE A 733 14.01 16.93 -25.59
C PHE A 733 14.85 16.67 -26.85
N ASP A 734 16.03 17.31 -26.99
CA ASP A 734 16.88 17.24 -28.19
C ASP A 734 16.15 17.70 -29.47
N LEU A 735 15.37 18.79 -29.35
CA LEU A 735 14.52 19.34 -30.41
C LEU A 735 14.98 20.71 -30.92
N CYS A 736 16.12 21.24 -30.45
CA CYS A 736 16.64 22.53 -30.93
C CYS A 736 16.91 22.53 -32.44
N SER A 737 17.48 21.44 -32.97
CA SER A 737 17.68 21.29 -34.42
C SER A 737 16.33 21.18 -35.14
N TRP A 738 15.40 20.40 -34.60
CA TRP A 738 14.04 20.28 -35.14
C TRP A 738 13.32 21.63 -35.25
N ALA A 739 13.49 22.53 -34.27
CA ALA A 739 12.88 23.86 -34.27
C ALA A 739 13.55 24.86 -35.26
N LYS A 740 14.73 24.56 -35.80
CA LYS A 740 15.50 25.43 -36.70
C LYS A 740 15.42 25.06 -38.17
N LEU A 741 15.03 23.83 -38.50
CA LEU A 741 15.03 23.33 -39.87
C LEU A 741 13.82 23.86 -40.64
N MET A 742 14.09 24.63 -41.70
CA MET A 742 13.08 25.37 -42.46
C MET A 742 12.86 24.83 -43.89
N SER A 743 13.72 23.97 -44.42
CA SER A 743 13.58 23.44 -45.78
C SER A 743 13.72 21.91 -45.83
N LYS A 744 13.15 21.30 -46.88
CA LYS A 744 13.25 19.85 -47.11
C LYS A 744 14.71 19.38 -47.25
N ALA A 745 15.56 20.19 -47.87
CA ALA A 745 16.97 19.87 -48.05
C ALA A 745 17.69 19.80 -46.68
N ASP A 746 17.44 20.78 -45.81
CA ASP A 746 18.04 20.82 -44.46
C ASP A 746 17.56 19.64 -43.60
N GLU A 747 16.27 19.30 -43.68
CA GLU A 747 15.70 18.16 -42.95
C GLU A 747 16.30 16.82 -43.41
N MET A 748 16.54 16.67 -44.71
CA MET A 748 17.13 15.46 -45.28
C MET A 748 18.63 15.35 -45.01
N SER A 749 19.37 16.47 -44.95
CA SER A 749 20.80 16.46 -44.63
C SER A 749 21.06 16.19 -43.15
N GLN A 750 20.21 16.69 -42.25
CA GLN A 750 20.39 16.53 -40.81
C GLN A 750 20.06 15.11 -40.32
N PHE A 751 19.09 14.42 -40.95
CA PHE A 751 18.62 13.11 -40.52
C PHE A 751 18.84 12.03 -41.59
N SER A 752 19.91 11.26 -41.44
CA SER A 752 20.36 10.26 -42.42
C SER A 752 19.44 9.03 -42.55
N SER A 753 18.61 8.74 -41.54
CA SER A 753 17.70 7.59 -41.55
C SER A 753 16.23 7.96 -41.29
N GLY A 754 15.31 7.23 -41.92
CA GLY A 754 13.86 7.38 -41.68
C GLY A 754 13.46 7.09 -40.24
N ARG A 755 14.21 6.22 -39.55
CA ARG A 755 13.99 5.89 -38.14
C ARG A 755 14.29 7.08 -37.21
N GLN A 756 15.39 7.80 -37.45
CA GLN A 756 15.71 9.01 -36.68
C GLN A 756 14.63 10.08 -36.84
N ARG A 757 14.16 10.32 -38.08
CA ARG A 757 13.05 11.26 -38.33
C ARG A 757 11.80 10.88 -37.55
N LEU A 758 11.41 9.61 -37.59
CA LEU A 758 10.25 9.12 -36.83
C LEU A 758 10.40 9.34 -35.32
N HIS A 759 11.56 9.00 -34.74
CA HIS A 759 11.79 9.22 -33.31
C HIS A 759 11.71 10.71 -32.95
N THR A 760 12.33 11.60 -33.73
CA THR A 760 12.28 13.06 -33.50
C THR A 760 10.85 13.60 -33.56
N VAL A 761 10.04 13.15 -34.53
CA VAL A 761 8.64 13.54 -34.66
C VAL A 761 7.82 13.08 -33.45
N LEU A 762 7.99 11.83 -33.00
CA LEU A 762 7.30 11.31 -31.81
C LEU A 762 7.71 12.01 -30.50
N VAL A 763 8.98 12.38 -30.35
CA VAL A 763 9.45 13.16 -29.21
C VAL A 763 8.88 14.59 -29.24
N ALA A 764 8.75 15.18 -30.43
CA ALA A 764 8.11 16.49 -30.60
C ALA A 764 6.59 16.46 -30.34
N GLU A 765 5.90 15.33 -30.57
CA GLU A 765 4.51 15.16 -30.09
C GLU A 765 4.42 15.24 -28.57
N ASP A 766 5.29 14.52 -27.86
CA ASP A 766 5.31 14.50 -26.40
C ASP A 766 5.78 15.87 -25.82
N TYR A 767 6.59 16.64 -26.55
CA TYR A 767 6.90 18.04 -26.22
C TYR A 767 5.64 18.93 -26.25
N LEU A 768 4.80 18.84 -27.28
CA LEU A 768 3.54 19.61 -27.33
C LEU A 768 2.57 19.14 -26.26
N GLN A 769 2.51 17.82 -26.01
CA GLN A 769 1.72 17.22 -24.95
C GLN A 769 2.09 17.82 -23.57
N LEU A 770 3.38 18.08 -23.32
CA LEU A 770 3.83 18.72 -22.09
C LEU A 770 3.18 20.09 -21.88
N PHE A 771 3.12 20.94 -22.91
CA PHE A 771 2.50 22.26 -22.77
C PHE A 771 0.98 22.21 -22.67
N ILE A 772 0.33 21.22 -23.30
CA ILE A 772 -1.09 20.93 -23.05
C ILE A 772 -1.31 20.62 -21.57
N MET A 773 -0.43 19.83 -20.95
CA MET A 773 -0.52 19.46 -19.53
C MET A 773 -0.20 20.65 -18.61
N ILE A 774 0.86 21.41 -18.86
CA ILE A 774 1.25 22.60 -18.06
C ILE A 774 0.14 23.65 -18.07
N LEU A 775 -0.51 23.87 -19.21
CA LEU A 775 -1.56 24.90 -19.33
C LEU A 775 -2.95 24.37 -18.95
N GLY A 776 -3.18 23.06 -19.03
CA GLY A 776 -4.49 22.43 -18.81
C GLY A 776 -4.71 21.86 -17.41
N GLU A 777 -3.66 21.43 -16.70
CA GLU A 777 -3.79 20.84 -15.36
C GLU A 777 -3.97 21.92 -14.29
N ARG A 778 -5.22 22.40 -14.14
CA ARG A 778 -5.60 23.43 -13.17
C ARG A 778 -6.50 22.89 -12.06
N TRP A 779 -6.74 21.58 -12.05
CA TRP A 779 -7.62 20.91 -11.09
C TRP A 779 -6.90 20.54 -9.79
N THR A 780 -5.60 20.75 -9.72
CA THR A 780 -4.81 20.57 -8.51
C THR A 780 -5.06 21.71 -7.52
N ARG A 781 -5.41 21.36 -6.28
CA ARG A 781 -5.60 22.32 -5.18
C ARG A 781 -4.36 23.20 -5.00
N GLY A 782 -4.55 24.51 -4.92
CA GLY A 782 -3.48 25.50 -4.82
C GLY A 782 -2.90 25.96 -6.17
N VAL A 783 -3.18 25.27 -7.28
CA VAL A 783 -2.78 25.68 -8.64
C VAL A 783 -3.90 26.47 -9.32
N GLY A 784 -5.09 25.88 -9.43
CA GLY A 784 -6.28 26.56 -9.93
C GLY A 784 -7.26 26.95 -8.83
N GLU A 785 -8.26 27.74 -9.23
CA GLU A 785 -9.42 28.09 -8.40
C GLU A 785 -10.42 26.93 -8.40
N VAL A 786 -10.16 25.94 -7.55
CA VAL A 786 -10.95 24.71 -7.43
C VAL A 786 -11.25 24.36 -5.97
N LYS A 787 -12.35 23.66 -5.74
CA LYS A 787 -12.73 23.09 -4.44
C LYS A 787 -11.90 21.85 -4.13
N LYS A 788 -11.91 21.42 -2.85
CA LYS A 788 -11.16 20.23 -2.36
C LYS A 788 -11.38 18.99 -3.24
N ASP A 789 -12.59 18.87 -3.77
CA ASP A 789 -13.13 17.64 -4.35
C ASP A 789 -13.16 17.60 -5.88
N ASP A 790 -12.91 18.75 -6.52
CA ASP A 790 -13.05 18.90 -7.97
C ASP A 790 -12.04 18.04 -8.73
N ALA A 791 -10.84 17.84 -8.17
CA ALA A 791 -9.81 16.98 -8.74
C ALA A 791 -10.31 15.53 -8.89
N LEU A 792 -10.94 15.00 -7.84
CA LEU A 792 -11.44 13.63 -7.82
C LEU A 792 -12.65 13.49 -8.76
N ARG A 793 -13.59 14.46 -8.73
CA ARG A 793 -14.70 14.52 -9.68
C ARG A 793 -14.21 14.48 -11.13
N ARG A 794 -13.18 15.28 -11.44
CA ARG A 794 -12.57 15.35 -12.78
C ARG A 794 -11.97 14.01 -13.19
N LEU A 795 -11.24 13.32 -12.30
CA LEU A 795 -10.69 11.99 -12.59
C LEU A 795 -11.78 10.98 -12.95
N VAL A 796 -12.88 10.95 -12.18
CA VAL A 796 -14.01 10.04 -12.44
C VAL A 796 -14.68 10.37 -13.78
N VAL A 797 -14.94 11.66 -14.07
CA VAL A 797 -15.51 12.08 -15.36
C VAL A 797 -14.65 11.59 -16.52
N GLN A 798 -13.34 11.83 -16.45
CA GLN A 798 -12.44 11.46 -17.54
C GLN A 798 -12.29 9.93 -17.66
N MET A 799 -12.30 9.20 -16.56
CA MET A 799 -12.34 7.73 -16.61
C MET A 799 -13.61 7.22 -17.32
N LEU A 800 -14.78 7.77 -16.99
CA LEU A 800 -16.05 7.39 -17.63
C LEU A 800 -16.17 7.91 -19.07
N CYS A 801 -15.41 8.93 -19.45
CA CYS A 801 -15.25 9.33 -20.84
C CYS A 801 -14.54 8.25 -21.69
N GLN A 802 -13.80 7.32 -21.07
CA GLN A 802 -13.17 6.21 -21.79
C GLN A 802 -14.20 5.12 -22.15
N ARG A 803 -15.02 4.72 -21.18
CA ARG A 803 -16.08 3.73 -21.31
C ARG A 803 -16.88 3.63 -20.00
N PRO A 804 -18.08 3.01 -20.01
CA PRO A 804 -18.77 2.65 -18.78
C PRO A 804 -17.92 1.68 -17.94
N ALA A 805 -17.97 1.82 -16.62
CA ALA A 805 -17.15 1.04 -15.69
C ALA A 805 -17.94 0.58 -14.46
N THR A 806 -17.52 -0.52 -13.84
CA THR A 806 -18.05 -0.98 -12.55
C THR A 806 -17.50 -0.12 -11.41
N PHE A 807 -18.13 -0.18 -10.23
CA PHE A 807 -17.62 0.49 -9.04
C PHE A 807 -16.18 0.08 -8.73
N SER A 808 -15.89 -1.22 -8.72
CA SER A 808 -14.54 -1.75 -8.43
C SER A 808 -13.50 -1.28 -9.44
N ALA A 809 -13.83 -1.23 -10.73
CA ALA A 809 -12.90 -0.71 -11.74
C ALA A 809 -12.60 0.78 -11.55
N ILE A 810 -13.56 1.56 -11.05
CA ILE A 810 -13.38 2.98 -10.73
C ILE A 810 -12.50 3.13 -9.48
N ASP A 811 -12.79 2.37 -8.44
CA ASP A 811 -12.02 2.38 -7.20
C ASP A 811 -10.55 1.97 -7.44
N ASP A 812 -10.31 0.87 -8.16
CA ASP A 812 -8.97 0.41 -8.56
C ASP A 812 -8.20 1.48 -9.35
N PHE A 813 -8.91 2.21 -10.22
CA PHE A 813 -8.32 3.29 -11.00
C PHE A 813 -7.97 4.52 -10.15
N LEU A 814 -8.76 4.82 -9.12
CA LEU A 814 -8.47 5.90 -8.18
C LEU A 814 -7.37 5.50 -7.19
N GLY A 815 -7.21 4.20 -6.93
CA GLY A 815 -6.25 3.62 -5.99
C GLY A 815 -6.68 3.78 -4.53
N ARG A 816 -5.94 3.15 -3.60
CA ARG A 816 -6.20 3.13 -2.14
C ARG A 816 -6.27 4.51 -1.46
N ASP A 817 -6.00 5.59 -2.18
CA ASP A 817 -6.23 6.97 -1.73
C ASP A 817 -7.71 7.42 -1.83
N GLY A 818 -8.59 6.59 -2.42
CA GLY A 818 -10.05 6.77 -2.47
C GLY A 818 -10.78 6.61 -1.14
N ALA A 819 -10.06 6.17 -0.08
CA ALA A 819 -10.56 5.87 1.27
C ALA A 819 -11.04 7.07 2.11
N GLU A 820 -11.66 8.06 1.46
CA GLU A 820 -12.86 8.70 2.02
C GLU A 820 -14.06 8.09 1.26
N ASP A 821 -14.29 6.76 1.34
CA ASP A 821 -15.28 6.01 0.55
C ASP A 821 -16.72 6.59 0.62
N ALA A 822 -17.00 7.43 1.61
CA ALA A 822 -18.24 8.19 1.70
C ALA A 822 -18.41 9.23 0.57
N PHE A 823 -17.31 9.70 -0.02
CA PHE A 823 -17.30 10.77 -1.02
C PHE A 823 -17.37 10.28 -2.47
N LEU A 824 -16.87 9.06 -2.76
CA LEU A 824 -16.89 8.51 -4.12
C LEU A 824 -18.32 8.23 -4.61
N GLU A 825 -19.20 7.70 -3.75
CA GLU A 825 -20.61 7.47 -4.08
C GLU A 825 -21.34 8.79 -4.37
N ASP A 826 -21.10 9.83 -3.58
CA ASP A 826 -21.65 11.17 -3.80
C ASP A 826 -21.18 11.75 -5.15
N ILE A 827 -19.90 11.62 -5.48
CA ILE A 827 -19.37 11.99 -6.80
C ILE A 827 -20.07 11.18 -7.90
N LEU A 828 -20.13 9.86 -7.78
CA LEU A 828 -20.72 8.98 -8.80
C LEU A 828 -22.17 9.33 -9.06
N SER A 829 -22.96 9.60 -8.01
CA SER A 829 -24.35 10.05 -8.14
C SER A 829 -24.47 11.37 -8.92
N SER A 830 -23.47 12.25 -8.80
CA SER A 830 -23.43 13.53 -9.51
C SER A 830 -22.99 13.38 -10.97
N VAL A 831 -22.07 12.46 -11.29
CA VAL A 831 -21.43 12.38 -12.63
C VAL A 831 -21.92 11.26 -13.53
N ALA A 832 -22.52 10.20 -12.98
CA ALA A 832 -22.84 8.98 -13.71
C ALA A 832 -24.32 8.60 -13.58
N ASN A 833 -24.82 7.93 -14.61
CA ASN A 833 -26.07 7.18 -14.59
C ASN A 833 -25.75 5.71 -14.26
N PHE A 834 -26.41 5.18 -13.24
CA PHE A 834 -26.31 3.77 -12.86
C PHE A 834 -27.20 2.92 -13.77
N GLN A 835 -26.62 1.92 -14.41
CA GLN A 835 -27.31 0.98 -15.28
C GLN A 835 -27.37 -0.38 -14.58
N GLU A 836 -28.56 -0.75 -14.09
CA GLU A 836 -28.82 -2.08 -13.54
C GLU A 836 -28.80 -3.12 -14.64
N SER A 837 -28.09 -4.23 -14.40
CA SER A 837 -28.09 -5.36 -15.31
C SER A 837 -29.30 -6.27 -15.03
N ALA A 838 -30.06 -6.60 -16.07
CA ALA A 838 -31.06 -7.65 -16.00
C ALA A 838 -30.33 -8.99 -16.20
N SER A 839 -30.20 -9.80 -15.14
CA SER A 839 -29.54 -11.11 -15.05
C SER A 839 -28.00 -11.11 -14.97
N ASN A 840 -27.45 -11.64 -13.85
CA ASN A 840 -26.06 -12.07 -13.57
C ASN A 840 -24.86 -11.26 -14.15
N ARG A 841 -25.06 -10.06 -14.71
CA ARG A 841 -24.01 -9.16 -15.17
C ARG A 841 -23.74 -8.08 -14.13
N GLU A 842 -22.52 -7.58 -14.07
CA GLU A 842 -22.15 -6.50 -13.17
C GLU A 842 -22.85 -5.19 -13.57
N SER A 843 -23.34 -4.44 -12.59
CA SER A 843 -23.95 -3.12 -12.82
C SER A 843 -22.89 -2.09 -13.22
N LEU A 844 -23.21 -1.21 -14.17
CA LEU A 844 -22.26 -0.28 -14.78
C LEU A 844 -22.63 1.18 -14.51
N PHE A 845 -21.61 2.03 -14.38
CA PHE A 845 -21.74 3.49 -14.37
C PHE A 845 -21.38 4.05 -15.73
N SER A 846 -22.29 4.83 -16.31
CA SER A 846 -22.09 5.55 -17.58
C SER A 846 -22.10 7.06 -17.36
N LEU A 847 -21.26 7.82 -18.06
CA LEU A 847 -21.21 9.28 -17.92
C LEU A 847 -22.55 9.94 -18.29
N LYS A 848 -22.98 10.95 -17.53
CA LYS A 848 -24.14 11.78 -17.91
C LYS A 848 -23.85 12.59 -19.17
N SER A 849 -24.84 12.70 -20.07
CA SER A 849 -24.70 13.41 -21.35
C SER A 849 -24.32 14.89 -21.19
N GLU A 850 -24.81 15.53 -20.13
CA GLU A 850 -24.50 16.92 -19.75
C GLU A 850 -23.00 17.17 -19.53
N LEU A 851 -22.25 16.11 -19.19
CA LEU A 851 -20.81 16.18 -18.88
C LEU A 851 -19.94 15.80 -20.08
N LEU A 852 -20.51 15.50 -21.24
CA LEU A 852 -19.74 15.26 -22.47
C LEU A 852 -18.80 16.44 -22.80
N PRO A 853 -19.21 17.72 -22.73
CA PRO A 853 -18.30 18.85 -23.01
C PRO A 853 -17.03 18.89 -22.16
N GLU A 854 -17.00 18.17 -21.04
CA GLU A 854 -15.82 18.10 -20.17
C GLU A 854 -14.70 17.18 -20.68
N TYR A 855 -14.93 16.31 -21.67
CA TYR A 855 -13.92 15.38 -22.19
C TYR A 855 -12.63 16.09 -22.63
N ASN A 856 -11.48 15.60 -22.16
CA ASN A 856 -10.17 16.05 -22.62
C ASN A 856 -9.40 14.87 -23.24
N LYS A 857 -9.26 14.85 -24.56
CA LYS A 857 -8.49 13.81 -25.30
C LYS A 857 -7.05 13.67 -24.80
N PHE A 858 -6.44 14.76 -24.38
CA PHE A 858 -5.06 14.86 -23.96
C PHE A 858 -4.91 14.99 -22.44
N ASN A 859 -5.85 14.40 -21.69
CA ASN A 859 -5.77 14.37 -20.24
C ASN A 859 -4.43 13.76 -19.77
N TRP A 860 -3.82 14.36 -18.75
CA TRP A 860 -2.47 14.03 -18.29
C TRP A 860 -2.29 12.57 -17.87
N PHE A 861 -3.33 11.90 -17.38
CA PHE A 861 -3.23 10.51 -16.95
C PHE A 861 -3.52 9.49 -18.06
N TYR A 862 -3.94 9.92 -19.25
CA TYR A 862 -4.16 8.99 -20.35
C TYR A 862 -2.84 8.50 -20.94
N THR A 863 -2.69 7.18 -20.99
CA THR A 863 -1.71 6.56 -21.88
C THR A 863 -2.09 6.80 -23.35
N LYS A 864 -1.14 6.63 -24.29
CA LYS A 864 -1.44 6.75 -25.74
C LYS A 864 -2.61 5.83 -26.15
N LYS A 865 -2.69 4.64 -25.55
CA LYS A 865 -3.81 3.72 -25.75
C LYS A 865 -5.11 4.25 -25.16
N MET A 866 -5.12 4.71 -23.90
CA MET A 866 -6.33 5.26 -23.27
C MET A 866 -6.87 6.49 -24.02
N SER A 867 -6.00 7.36 -24.51
CA SER A 867 -6.38 8.52 -25.33
C SER A 867 -7.03 8.09 -26.64
N PHE A 868 -6.49 7.04 -27.29
CA PHE A 868 -7.10 6.46 -28.49
C PHE A 868 -8.47 5.83 -28.19
N ASP A 869 -8.53 4.93 -27.21
CA ASP A 869 -9.75 4.20 -26.84
C ASP A 869 -10.87 5.16 -26.39
N SER A 870 -10.53 6.18 -25.58
CA SER A 870 -11.50 7.19 -25.15
C SER A 870 -11.99 8.05 -26.30
N TYR A 871 -11.11 8.43 -27.24
CA TYR A 871 -11.52 9.19 -28.41
C TYR A 871 -12.48 8.39 -29.30
N GLU A 872 -12.19 7.12 -29.56
CA GLU A 872 -13.06 6.24 -30.33
C GLU A 872 -14.45 6.14 -29.69
N TYR A 873 -14.50 5.87 -28.39
CA TYR A 873 -15.77 5.81 -27.64
C TYR A 873 -16.51 7.16 -27.68
N GLN A 874 -15.83 8.28 -27.46
CA GLN A 874 -16.47 9.61 -27.49
C GLN A 874 -17.03 9.95 -28.88
N GLN A 875 -16.37 9.54 -29.96
CA GLN A 875 -16.90 9.76 -31.32
C GLN A 875 -18.23 9.02 -31.53
N THR A 876 -18.38 7.79 -31.00
CA THR A 876 -19.66 7.07 -31.09
C THR A 876 -20.81 7.78 -30.39
N LEU A 877 -20.54 8.49 -29.29
CA LEU A 877 -21.56 9.24 -28.54
C LEU A 877 -21.91 10.60 -29.16
N ARG A 878 -21.03 11.12 -30.03
CA ARG A 878 -21.09 12.51 -30.52
C ARG A 878 -21.42 12.63 -32.00
N THR A 879 -21.53 11.53 -32.73
CA THR A 879 -21.69 11.53 -34.20
C THR A 879 -22.85 12.41 -34.67
N ASP A 880 -23.96 12.45 -33.92
CA ASP A 880 -25.17 13.23 -34.25
C ASP A 880 -25.28 14.57 -33.49
N GLN A 881 -24.22 15.03 -32.83
CA GLN A 881 -24.21 16.26 -32.03
C GLN A 881 -23.73 17.49 -32.84
N PRO A 882 -23.87 18.74 -32.36
CA PRO A 882 -23.30 19.91 -33.03
C PRO A 882 -21.77 19.83 -33.18
N LEU A 883 -21.19 20.65 -34.07
CA LEU A 883 -19.73 20.69 -34.33
C LEU A 883 -18.91 20.86 -33.05
N ASP A 884 -19.37 21.70 -32.12
CA ASP A 884 -18.74 21.95 -30.81
C ASP A 884 -18.63 20.71 -29.92
N MET A 885 -19.48 19.70 -30.16
CA MET A 885 -19.36 18.40 -29.50
C MET A 885 -18.59 17.39 -30.36
N GLN A 886 -18.90 17.27 -31.65
CA GLN A 886 -18.25 16.33 -32.59
C GLN A 886 -16.73 16.49 -32.66
N ALA A 887 -16.26 17.74 -32.65
CA ALA A 887 -14.85 18.09 -32.76
C ALA A 887 -14.00 17.67 -31.54
N CYS A 888 -14.64 17.29 -30.42
CA CYS A 888 -13.97 17.03 -29.15
C CYS A 888 -12.95 18.13 -28.77
N PRO A 889 -13.38 19.41 -28.72
CA PRO A 889 -12.48 20.54 -28.49
C PRO A 889 -11.88 20.51 -27.07
N PRO A 890 -10.81 21.28 -26.81
CA PRO A 890 -10.28 21.45 -25.46
C PRO A 890 -11.37 21.99 -24.52
N PRO A 891 -11.62 21.33 -23.36
CA PRO A 891 -12.61 21.81 -22.41
C PRO A 891 -12.12 23.08 -21.71
N MET A 892 -13.08 23.88 -21.25
CA MET A 892 -12.85 25.11 -20.50
C MET A 892 -12.23 24.79 -19.12
N ALA A 893 -10.94 25.06 -18.94
CA ALA A 893 -10.23 24.75 -17.67
C ALA A 893 -10.50 25.81 -16.58
N PRO A 894 -10.44 25.48 -15.28
CA PRO A 894 -10.57 26.46 -14.19
C PRO A 894 -9.63 27.67 -14.32
N LYS A 895 -9.89 28.76 -13.60
CA LYS A 895 -8.91 29.87 -13.53
C LYS A 895 -7.67 29.43 -12.78
N PHE A 896 -6.51 29.94 -13.16
CA PHE A 896 -5.30 29.81 -12.34
C PHE A 896 -5.43 30.67 -11.08
N LYS A 897 -4.86 30.21 -9.97
CA LYS A 897 -4.60 31.10 -8.84
C LYS A 897 -3.63 32.21 -9.26
N PRO A 898 -3.66 33.39 -8.59
CA PRO A 898 -2.83 34.55 -8.97
C PRO A 898 -1.34 34.24 -9.19
N ALA A 899 -0.77 33.33 -8.41
CA ALA A 899 0.64 32.94 -8.52
C ALA A 899 1.01 32.18 -9.80
N PHE A 900 0.04 31.71 -10.58
CA PHE A 900 0.24 30.92 -11.80
C PHE A 900 -0.26 31.60 -13.08
N VAL A 901 -0.93 32.76 -12.99
CA VAL A 901 -1.54 33.46 -14.13
C VAL A 901 -0.51 33.77 -15.23
N ASN A 902 0.74 34.08 -14.86
CA ASN A 902 1.82 34.35 -15.81
C ASN A 902 2.11 33.19 -16.77
N LEU A 903 1.72 31.94 -16.45
CA LEU A 903 1.84 30.81 -17.37
C LEU A 903 1.03 31.01 -18.67
N LEU A 904 -0.06 31.77 -18.63
CA LEU A 904 -0.90 32.04 -19.80
C LEU A 904 -0.15 32.83 -20.88
N SER A 905 0.94 33.53 -20.52
CA SER A 905 1.82 34.20 -21.49
C SER A 905 2.52 33.21 -22.44
N ILE A 906 2.59 31.91 -22.10
CA ILE A 906 3.12 30.86 -22.99
C ILE A 906 2.34 30.78 -24.29
N TYR A 907 1.01 30.97 -24.29
CA TYR A 907 0.21 30.91 -25.52
C TYR A 907 0.68 31.92 -26.55
N ALA A 908 0.97 33.14 -26.12
CA ALA A 908 1.31 34.27 -26.98
C ALA A 908 2.82 34.49 -27.13
N SER A 909 3.68 33.61 -26.59
CA SER A 909 5.13 33.78 -26.67
C SER A 909 5.64 33.62 -28.11
N ASP A 910 6.71 34.34 -28.47
CA ASP A 910 7.29 34.29 -29.82
C ASP A 910 7.74 32.86 -30.18
N THR A 911 8.29 32.13 -29.22
CA THR A 911 8.70 30.73 -29.41
C THR A 911 7.51 29.81 -29.63
N MET A 912 6.40 29.98 -28.89
CA MET A 912 5.20 29.17 -29.08
C MET A 912 4.58 29.42 -30.46
N ILE A 913 4.41 30.68 -30.84
CA ILE A 913 3.87 31.06 -32.16
C ILE A 913 4.75 30.49 -33.28
N LEU A 914 6.07 30.60 -33.16
CA LEU A 914 7.02 30.00 -34.12
C LEU A 914 6.83 28.48 -34.25
N ILE A 915 6.68 27.77 -33.14
CA ILE A 915 6.51 26.30 -33.14
C ILE A 915 5.19 25.92 -33.81
N LEU A 916 4.09 26.60 -33.49
CA LEU A 916 2.77 26.37 -34.10
C LEU A 916 2.83 26.63 -35.62
N GLN A 917 3.45 27.74 -36.03
CA GLN A 917 3.65 28.07 -37.45
C GLN A 917 4.48 27.00 -38.15
N LEU A 918 5.57 26.53 -37.52
CA LEU A 918 6.44 25.51 -38.09
C LEU A 918 5.69 24.19 -38.35
N ILE A 919 4.81 23.76 -37.44
CA ILE A 919 4.02 22.53 -37.58
C ILE A 919 3.01 22.65 -38.71
N LEU A 920 2.20 23.73 -38.73
CA LEU A 920 1.22 23.96 -39.79
C LEU A 920 1.89 24.05 -41.16
N ARG A 921 3.04 24.75 -41.23
CA ARG A 921 3.84 24.90 -42.45
C ARG A 921 4.33 23.56 -42.97
N ARG A 922 4.88 22.72 -42.09
CA ARG A 922 5.39 21.39 -42.49
C ARG A 922 4.28 20.51 -43.04
N LYS A 923 3.06 20.59 -42.51
CA LYS A 923 1.91 19.88 -43.08
C LYS A 923 1.55 20.46 -44.46
N LEU A 924 1.37 21.78 -44.57
CA LEU A 924 1.02 22.45 -45.83
C LEU A 924 2.01 22.14 -46.97
N LEU A 925 3.30 22.13 -46.65
CA LEU A 925 4.37 21.88 -47.62
C LEU A 925 4.77 20.40 -47.72
N SER A 926 4.09 19.50 -46.98
CA SER A 926 4.40 18.06 -46.91
C SER A 926 5.89 17.78 -46.62
N LEU A 927 6.48 18.51 -45.66
CA LEU A 927 7.89 18.36 -45.28
C LEU A 927 8.11 17.08 -44.45
N PRO A 928 9.29 16.42 -44.51
CA PRO A 928 9.54 15.14 -43.84
C PRO A 928 9.29 15.08 -42.31
N LEU A 929 9.46 16.18 -41.57
CA LEU A 929 9.35 16.22 -40.10
C LEU A 929 7.95 16.63 -39.58
N HIS A 930 6.87 16.08 -40.17
CA HIS A 930 5.50 16.26 -39.68
C HIS A 930 4.82 14.95 -39.31
N SER A 931 3.84 15.00 -38.40
CA SER A 931 2.83 13.95 -38.18
C SER A 931 1.47 14.56 -37.89
N ASP A 932 0.42 13.77 -38.12
CA ASP A 932 -0.95 14.15 -37.75
C ASP A 932 -1.09 14.32 -36.22
N GLY A 933 -0.33 13.56 -35.43
CA GLY A 933 -0.27 13.71 -33.97
C GLY A 933 0.35 15.04 -33.49
N GLN A 934 1.30 15.60 -34.23
CA GLN A 934 1.83 16.95 -33.97
C GLN A 934 0.80 18.02 -34.33
N LEU A 935 0.16 17.87 -35.49
CA LEU A 935 -0.84 18.80 -35.99
C LEU A 935 -2.04 18.88 -35.05
N GLU A 936 -2.56 17.73 -34.61
CA GLU A 936 -3.69 17.68 -33.69
C GLU A 936 -3.40 18.39 -32.36
N ARG A 937 -2.22 18.16 -31.76
CA ARG A 937 -1.80 18.84 -30.52
C ARG A 937 -1.58 20.33 -30.70
N ALA A 938 -1.05 20.76 -31.86
CA ALA A 938 -0.90 22.17 -32.19
C ALA A 938 -2.28 22.86 -32.27
N ILE A 939 -3.25 22.26 -32.97
CA ILE A 939 -4.61 22.82 -33.06
C ILE A 939 -5.30 22.80 -31.69
N PHE A 940 -5.07 21.75 -30.89
CA PHE A 940 -5.60 21.69 -29.53
C PHE A 940 -5.04 22.79 -28.62
N LEU A 941 -3.73 23.09 -28.69
CA LEU A 941 -3.11 24.22 -27.99
C LEU A 941 -3.67 25.57 -28.45
N ILE A 942 -3.87 25.75 -29.76
CA ILE A 942 -4.56 26.94 -30.31
C ILE A 942 -5.96 27.06 -29.70
N GLY A 943 -6.71 25.96 -29.64
CA GLY A 943 -8.03 25.91 -29.02
C GLY A 943 -8.03 26.29 -27.54
N MET A 944 -7.04 25.81 -26.77
CA MET A 944 -6.88 26.19 -25.36
C MET A 944 -6.59 27.69 -25.20
N ALA A 945 -5.69 28.24 -26.03
CA ALA A 945 -5.36 29.66 -26.05
C ALA A 945 -6.61 30.53 -26.32
N LEU A 946 -7.40 30.13 -27.32
CA LEU A 946 -8.63 30.82 -27.70
C LEU A 946 -9.69 30.75 -26.60
N ASN A 947 -9.80 29.64 -25.87
CA ASN A 947 -10.74 29.53 -24.75
C ASN A 947 -10.38 30.46 -23.58
N ASP A 948 -9.10 30.55 -23.22
CA ASP A 948 -8.65 31.46 -22.16
C ASP A 948 -8.76 32.93 -22.59
N GLU A 949 -8.40 33.26 -23.85
CA GLU A 949 -8.56 34.62 -24.39
C GLU A 949 -10.04 35.01 -24.51
N PHE A 950 -10.92 34.09 -24.90
CA PHE A 950 -12.36 34.31 -24.92
C PHE A 950 -12.88 34.70 -23.53
N ARG A 951 -12.52 33.91 -22.49
CA ARG A 951 -12.91 34.21 -21.11
C ARG A 951 -12.44 35.60 -20.67
N GLN A 952 -11.20 35.95 -20.98
CA GLN A 952 -10.65 37.28 -20.67
C GLN A 952 -11.52 38.40 -21.26
N TRP A 953 -11.93 38.29 -22.53
CA TRP A 953 -12.74 39.32 -23.19
C TRP A 953 -14.22 39.29 -22.78
N GLN A 954 -14.75 38.15 -22.37
CA GLN A 954 -16.08 38.07 -21.74
C GLN A 954 -16.11 38.87 -20.43
N GLU A 955 -15.11 38.66 -19.58
CA GLU A 955 -14.98 39.31 -18.27
C GLU A 955 -14.46 40.76 -18.35
N TYR A 956 -13.96 41.18 -19.52
CA TYR A 956 -13.40 42.51 -19.72
C TYR A 956 -14.42 43.61 -19.41
N ARG A 957 -13.99 44.55 -18.56
CA ARG A 957 -14.67 45.81 -18.28
C ARG A 957 -13.73 46.97 -18.67
N PRO A 958 -14.25 48.01 -19.35
CA PRO A 958 -13.43 49.18 -19.66
C PRO A 958 -12.94 49.83 -18.36
N PRO A 959 -11.64 50.17 -18.27
CA PRO A 959 -11.08 50.77 -17.06
C PRO A 959 -11.74 52.11 -16.75
N SER A 960 -12.00 52.35 -15.47
CA SER A 960 -12.55 53.63 -14.98
C SER A 960 -11.49 54.74 -15.09
N GLU A 961 -11.88 56.02 -15.14
CA GLU A 961 -10.91 57.12 -15.14
C GLU A 961 -9.97 57.02 -13.92
N GLY A 962 -8.68 56.76 -14.17
CA GLY A 962 -7.64 56.62 -13.13
C GLY A 962 -7.25 55.18 -12.76
N GLU A 963 -7.91 54.15 -13.30
CA GLU A 963 -7.54 52.74 -13.09
C GLU A 963 -6.33 52.36 -13.96
N GLN A 964 -5.21 51.97 -13.33
CA GLN A 964 -4.07 51.43 -14.07
C GLN A 964 -4.37 50.00 -14.54
N VAL A 965 -4.44 49.80 -15.86
CA VAL A 965 -4.55 48.46 -16.46
C VAL A 965 -3.20 47.76 -16.35
N ASP A 966 -3.14 46.69 -15.57
CA ASP A 966 -1.97 45.81 -15.54
C ASP A 966 -1.89 45.01 -16.85
N SER A 967 -1.19 45.58 -17.84
CA SER A 967 -1.01 45.00 -19.18
C SER A 967 -0.17 43.71 -19.18
N THR A 968 0.49 43.36 -18.07
CA THR A 968 1.42 42.23 -18.02
C THR A 968 0.76 40.86 -18.03
N ASN A 969 -0.53 40.77 -17.70
CA ASN A 969 -1.29 39.51 -17.60
C ASN A 969 -2.33 39.30 -18.73
N GLN A 970 -2.30 40.13 -19.78
CA GLN A 970 -3.24 40.00 -20.90
C GLN A 970 -2.80 38.92 -21.90
N ILE A 971 -3.72 38.03 -22.23
CA ILE A 971 -3.59 37.06 -23.31
C ILE A 971 -3.88 37.78 -24.63
N ASN A 972 -2.85 37.93 -25.47
CA ASN A 972 -2.93 38.52 -26.80
C ASN A 972 -2.58 37.48 -27.88
N PHE A 973 -3.15 36.28 -27.75
CA PHE A 973 -2.83 35.18 -28.67
C PHE A 973 -3.34 35.47 -30.08
N THR A 974 -4.58 35.93 -30.24
CA THR A 974 -5.14 36.26 -31.57
C THR A 974 -4.32 37.31 -32.31
N ASP A 975 -3.83 38.36 -31.63
CA ASP A 975 -2.99 39.40 -32.24
C ASP A 975 -1.66 38.82 -32.74
N ASN A 976 -0.98 38.03 -31.91
CA ASN A 976 0.29 37.41 -32.29
C ASN A 976 0.10 36.33 -33.37
N ALA A 977 -1.04 35.62 -33.36
CA ALA A 977 -1.39 34.64 -34.38
C ALA A 977 -1.68 35.27 -35.76
N LEU A 978 -2.10 36.54 -35.79
CA LEU A 978 -2.31 37.32 -37.01
C LEU A 978 -1.02 37.94 -37.57
N SER A 979 0.08 37.91 -36.81
CA SER A 979 1.39 38.34 -37.32
C SER A 979 1.85 37.45 -38.48
N THR A 980 2.35 38.08 -39.55
CA THR A 980 2.76 37.40 -40.78
C THR A 980 4.10 36.69 -40.61
N THR A 981 4.17 35.44 -41.11
CA THR A 981 5.41 34.64 -41.17
C THR A 981 6.36 35.07 -42.30
N MET A 982 7.52 34.41 -42.38
CA MET A 982 8.46 34.52 -43.50
C MET A 982 7.84 34.15 -44.87
N ASP A 983 6.79 33.32 -44.91
CA ASP A 983 6.08 32.94 -46.13
C ASP A 983 4.88 33.86 -46.43
N GLY A 984 4.73 34.97 -45.70
CA GLY A 984 3.65 35.94 -45.87
C GLY A 984 2.27 35.50 -45.39
N MET A 985 2.15 34.34 -44.73
CA MET A 985 0.90 33.83 -44.16
C MET A 985 0.90 33.91 -42.63
N ASN A 986 -0.27 34.14 -42.02
CA ASN A 986 -0.45 34.06 -40.57
C ASN A 986 -1.08 32.71 -40.13
N LEU A 987 -1.17 32.45 -38.83
CA LEU A 987 -1.67 31.14 -38.32
C LEU A 987 -3.10 30.83 -38.79
N LEU A 988 -3.98 31.83 -38.81
CA LEU A 988 -5.37 31.66 -39.25
C LEU A 988 -5.43 31.25 -40.74
N GLN A 989 -4.70 31.94 -41.60
CA GLN A 989 -4.63 31.62 -43.04
C GLN A 989 -4.05 30.22 -43.29
N MET A 990 -3.08 29.79 -42.49
CA MET A 990 -2.50 28.45 -42.58
C MET A 990 -3.51 27.38 -42.16
N MET A 991 -4.28 27.62 -41.09
CA MET A 991 -5.36 26.74 -40.66
C MET A 991 -6.46 26.64 -41.72
N GLU A 992 -6.91 27.78 -42.29
CA GLU A 992 -7.95 27.80 -43.33
C GLU A 992 -7.53 27.02 -44.58
N LYS A 993 -6.25 27.06 -44.96
CA LYS A 993 -5.72 26.28 -46.10
C LYS A 993 -5.61 24.77 -45.84
N LEU A 994 -5.58 24.33 -44.59
CA LEU A 994 -5.49 22.92 -44.24
C LEU A 994 -6.86 22.22 -44.17
N VAL A 995 -7.96 22.98 -44.19
CA VAL A 995 -9.31 22.42 -44.15
C VAL A 995 -9.55 21.55 -45.38
N GLY A 996 -9.96 20.30 -45.16
CA GLY A 996 -10.16 19.29 -46.22
C GLY A 996 -8.92 18.50 -46.62
N ASP A 997 -7.71 18.96 -46.25
CA ASP A 997 -6.43 18.31 -46.59
C ASP A 997 -5.86 17.44 -45.43
N VAL A 998 -6.65 17.23 -44.38
CA VAL A 998 -6.29 16.49 -43.17
C VAL A 998 -7.28 15.35 -42.90
N ILE A 999 -6.94 14.44 -41.98
CA ILE A 999 -7.84 13.35 -41.60
C ILE A 999 -9.13 13.90 -40.95
N PRO A 1000 -10.29 13.21 -41.08
CA PRO A 1000 -11.59 13.75 -40.66
C PRO A 1000 -11.65 14.23 -39.20
N SER A 1001 -11.00 13.52 -38.29
CA SER A 1001 -10.93 13.88 -36.87
C SER A 1001 -10.26 15.24 -36.64
N ILE A 1002 -9.16 15.50 -37.35
CA ILE A 1002 -8.42 16.75 -37.27
C ILE A 1002 -9.17 17.86 -38.01
N ASP A 1003 -9.84 17.53 -39.12
CA ASP A 1003 -10.63 18.50 -39.89
C ASP A 1003 -11.78 19.09 -39.06
N LEU A 1004 -12.46 18.27 -38.25
CA LEU A 1004 -13.49 18.74 -37.31
C LEU A 1004 -12.91 19.70 -36.26
N LEU A 1005 -11.79 19.33 -35.62
CA LEU A 1005 -11.11 20.16 -34.63
C LEU A 1005 -10.58 21.47 -35.24
N LEU A 1006 -10.08 21.41 -36.46
CA LEU A 1006 -9.58 22.56 -37.22
C LEU A 1006 -10.70 23.54 -37.55
N LYS A 1007 -11.84 23.06 -38.04
CA LYS A 1007 -13.05 23.87 -38.29
C LYS A 1007 -13.54 24.54 -37.02
N TRP A 1008 -13.58 23.80 -35.91
CA TRP A 1008 -13.92 24.35 -34.60
C TRP A 1008 -12.96 25.46 -34.17
N ALA A 1009 -11.64 25.22 -34.27
CA ALA A 1009 -10.64 26.20 -33.86
C ALA A 1009 -10.70 27.49 -34.70
N ILE A 1010 -10.95 27.38 -36.02
CA ILE A 1010 -11.15 28.54 -36.91
C ILE A 1010 -12.40 29.34 -36.51
N ALA A 1011 -13.53 28.67 -36.27
CA ALA A 1011 -14.76 29.32 -35.82
C ALA A 1011 -14.56 30.04 -34.48
N ARG A 1012 -13.89 29.37 -33.53
CA ARG A 1012 -13.56 29.94 -32.23
C ARG A 1012 -12.62 31.14 -32.34
N PHE A 1013 -11.64 31.09 -33.24
CA PHE A 1013 -10.72 32.20 -33.51
C PHE A 1013 -11.48 33.45 -33.95
N LYS A 1014 -12.38 33.29 -34.94
CA LYS A 1014 -13.20 34.38 -35.48
C LYS A 1014 -14.12 34.97 -34.41
N ALA A 1015 -14.73 34.12 -33.57
CA ALA A 1015 -15.57 34.56 -32.45
C ALA A 1015 -14.79 35.39 -31.41
N VAL A 1016 -13.58 34.97 -31.03
CA VAL A 1016 -12.72 35.73 -30.09
C VAL A 1016 -12.31 37.08 -30.69
N ASP A 1017 -11.89 37.10 -31.94
CA ASP A 1017 -11.49 38.34 -32.63
C ASP A 1017 -12.66 39.33 -32.74
N ALA A 1018 -13.87 38.84 -33.05
CA ALA A 1018 -15.09 39.64 -33.07
C ALA A 1018 -15.45 40.18 -31.68
N LEU A 1019 -15.42 39.35 -30.63
CA LEU A 1019 -15.70 39.76 -29.26
C LEU A 1019 -14.72 40.83 -28.76
N LYS A 1020 -13.42 40.65 -29.05
CA LYS A 1020 -12.37 41.62 -28.74
C LYS A 1020 -12.65 42.97 -29.42
N LYS A 1021 -12.97 42.97 -30.71
CA LYS A 1021 -13.31 44.19 -31.46
C LYS A 1021 -14.58 44.85 -30.92
N PHE A 1022 -15.60 44.08 -30.56
CA PHE A 1022 -16.83 44.59 -29.94
C PHE A 1022 -16.54 45.30 -28.61
N LYS A 1023 -15.84 44.63 -27.69
CA LYS A 1023 -15.53 45.13 -26.34
C LYS A 1023 -14.57 46.32 -26.34
N LYS A 1024 -13.61 46.37 -27.27
CA LYS A 1024 -12.56 47.40 -27.32
C LYS A 1024 -12.89 48.59 -28.23
N GLU A 1025 -13.61 48.36 -29.32
CA GLU A 1025 -13.87 49.37 -30.36
C GLU A 1025 -15.36 49.79 -30.47
N GLY A 1026 -16.28 49.14 -29.75
CA GLY A 1026 -17.71 49.48 -29.77
C GLY A 1026 -18.42 49.19 -31.10
N LYS A 1027 -17.84 48.36 -31.96
CA LYS A 1027 -18.42 47.96 -33.27
C LYS A 1027 -19.49 46.89 -33.07
N HIS A 1028 -20.53 46.89 -33.91
CA HIS A 1028 -21.64 45.91 -33.86
C HIS A 1028 -21.13 44.47 -33.95
N LEU A 1029 -21.64 43.58 -33.11
CA LEU A 1029 -21.44 42.13 -33.23
C LEU A 1029 -22.16 41.64 -34.49
N ASP A 1030 -21.46 40.97 -35.39
CA ASP A 1030 -22.10 40.30 -36.54
C ASP A 1030 -23.07 39.23 -36.02
N GLU A 1031 -24.30 39.20 -36.54
CA GLU A 1031 -25.36 38.26 -36.11
C GLU A 1031 -24.92 36.78 -36.20
N GLU A 1032 -23.98 36.48 -37.11
CA GLU A 1032 -23.38 35.15 -37.29
C GLU A 1032 -22.55 34.67 -36.08
N TYR A 1033 -22.02 35.56 -35.25
CA TYR A 1033 -21.18 35.19 -34.10
C TYR A 1033 -21.84 35.51 -32.75
N ALA A 1034 -23.01 36.16 -32.75
CA ALA A 1034 -23.77 36.47 -31.54
C ALA A 1034 -24.26 35.20 -30.81
N PHE A 1035 -24.69 34.17 -31.55
CA PHE A 1035 -25.15 32.91 -30.95
C PHE A 1035 -24.04 32.13 -30.22
N LEU A 1036 -22.79 32.20 -30.71
CA LEU A 1036 -21.61 31.57 -30.10
C LEU A 1036 -21.21 32.22 -28.75
N ILE A 1037 -21.76 33.40 -28.44
CA ILE A 1037 -21.49 34.16 -27.22
C ILE A 1037 -22.60 33.93 -26.18
N GLU A 1038 -23.84 33.66 -26.61
CA GLU A 1038 -25.01 33.51 -25.73
C GLU A 1038 -25.19 32.10 -25.12
N GLU A 1039 -24.65 31.04 -25.72
CA GLU A 1039 -25.05 29.66 -25.36
C GLU A 1039 -24.32 29.00 -24.18
N GLN A 1040 -23.38 29.66 -23.48
CA GLN A 1040 -22.50 28.94 -22.53
C GLN A 1040 -22.73 29.10 -21.02
N TYR A 1041 -23.40 30.12 -20.47
CA TYR A 1041 -23.78 30.15 -19.04
C TYR A 1041 -24.95 31.10 -18.77
N PRO A 1042 -26.03 30.70 -18.07
CA PRO A 1042 -27.13 31.58 -17.71
C PRO A 1042 -26.70 32.64 -16.68
N ASP A 1043 -27.21 33.85 -16.83
CA ASP A 1043 -26.90 35.04 -16.04
C ASP A 1043 -27.41 34.90 -14.58
N GLU A 1044 -26.49 34.66 -13.63
CA GLU A 1044 -26.76 34.72 -12.18
C GLU A 1044 -26.94 36.18 -11.73
N SER A 1045 -28.04 36.81 -12.12
CA SER A 1045 -28.38 38.14 -11.61
C SER A 1045 -29.90 38.37 -11.54
N SER A 1046 -30.63 37.50 -10.84
CA SER A 1046 -31.95 37.87 -10.31
C SER A 1046 -32.13 37.42 -8.83
N PRO A 1047 -32.45 38.33 -7.90
CA PRO A 1047 -32.66 37.99 -6.48
C PRO A 1047 -33.84 37.05 -6.20
N ASP A 1048 -34.72 36.83 -7.19
CA ASP A 1048 -35.93 36.01 -7.06
C ASP A 1048 -35.72 34.51 -7.39
N GLU A 1049 -34.57 34.12 -7.97
CA GLU A 1049 -34.24 32.71 -8.22
C GLU A 1049 -33.54 32.03 -7.03
N VAL A 1050 -32.80 32.78 -6.19
CA VAL A 1050 -32.08 32.23 -5.04
C VAL A 1050 -33.05 31.68 -3.98
N THR A 1051 -34.17 32.36 -3.75
CA THR A 1051 -35.22 31.93 -2.83
C THR A 1051 -36.01 30.72 -3.36
N LYS A 1052 -36.24 30.64 -4.68
CA LYS A 1052 -36.88 29.49 -5.33
C LYS A 1052 -35.96 28.28 -5.44
N GLU A 1053 -34.67 28.46 -5.64
CA GLU A 1053 -33.69 27.36 -5.65
C GLU A 1053 -33.43 26.84 -4.24
N GLU A 1054 -33.47 27.69 -3.21
CA GLU A 1054 -33.37 27.25 -1.81
C GLU A 1054 -34.62 26.46 -1.35
N GLU A 1055 -35.82 26.82 -1.84
CA GLU A 1055 -37.04 26.02 -1.68
C GLU A 1055 -37.01 24.73 -2.50
N ARG A 1056 -36.52 24.74 -3.74
CA ARG A 1056 -36.31 23.52 -4.55
C ARG A 1056 -35.24 22.61 -3.95
N ARG A 1057 -34.20 23.15 -3.32
CA ARG A 1057 -33.14 22.40 -2.62
C ARG A 1057 -33.66 21.79 -1.32
N LYS A 1058 -34.50 22.51 -0.56
CA LYS A 1058 -35.26 21.96 0.57
C LYS A 1058 -36.24 20.87 0.14
N GLN A 1059 -36.92 21.05 -0.99
CA GLN A 1059 -37.87 20.06 -1.54
C GLN A 1059 -37.14 18.81 -2.10
N ARG A 1060 -35.99 18.99 -2.78
CA ARG A 1060 -35.10 17.90 -3.24
C ARG A 1060 -34.49 17.14 -2.06
N HIS A 1061 -34.08 17.84 -0.99
CA HIS A 1061 -33.60 17.20 0.24
C HIS A 1061 -34.72 16.41 0.96
N LYS A 1062 -35.95 16.93 1.00
CA LYS A 1062 -37.12 16.22 1.54
C LYS A 1062 -37.50 15.01 0.70
N ASN A 1063 -37.45 15.12 -0.62
CA ASN A 1063 -37.74 14.02 -1.55
C ASN A 1063 -36.62 12.97 -1.55
N ALA A 1064 -35.35 13.36 -1.43
CA ALA A 1064 -34.22 12.46 -1.27
C ALA A 1064 -34.24 11.75 0.09
N MET A 1065 -34.68 12.40 1.17
CA MET A 1065 -34.93 11.74 2.47
C MET A 1065 -36.10 10.77 2.39
N ARG A 1066 -37.19 11.11 1.69
CA ARG A 1066 -38.31 10.18 1.41
C ARG A 1066 -37.88 9.01 0.52
N HIS A 1067 -37.00 9.24 -0.47
CA HIS A 1067 -36.45 8.21 -1.33
C HIS A 1067 -35.44 7.34 -0.58
N ARG A 1068 -34.65 7.90 0.34
CA ARG A 1068 -33.79 7.15 1.28
C ARG A 1068 -34.63 6.34 2.26
N GLN A 1069 -35.70 6.88 2.86
CA GLN A 1069 -36.59 6.12 3.73
C GLN A 1069 -37.30 5.01 2.96
N ASN A 1070 -37.87 5.30 1.79
CA ASN A 1070 -38.54 4.29 0.98
C ASN A 1070 -37.55 3.24 0.46
N ALA A 1071 -36.36 3.61 -0.02
CA ALA A 1071 -35.34 2.65 -0.45
C ALA A 1071 -34.80 1.81 0.72
N MET A 1072 -34.60 2.41 1.89
CA MET A 1072 -34.14 1.69 3.09
C MET A 1072 -35.24 0.81 3.68
N GLN A 1073 -36.52 1.17 3.55
CA GLN A 1073 -37.66 0.35 3.94
C GLN A 1073 -37.94 -0.76 2.91
N THR A 1074 -37.68 -0.50 1.62
CA THR A 1074 -37.74 -1.51 0.56
C THR A 1074 -36.57 -2.48 0.66
N MET A 1075 -35.36 -2.01 0.94
CA MET A 1075 -34.18 -2.85 1.23
C MET A 1075 -34.32 -3.60 2.55
N LYS A 1076 -34.95 -3.04 3.58
CA LYS A 1076 -35.26 -3.74 4.84
C LYS A 1076 -36.34 -4.80 4.64
N ASN A 1077 -37.36 -4.53 3.82
CA ASN A 1077 -38.37 -5.52 3.45
C ASN A 1077 -37.81 -6.62 2.54
N LEU A 1078 -36.90 -6.28 1.60
CA LEU A 1078 -36.19 -7.24 0.76
C LEU A 1078 -35.14 -8.04 1.56
N SER A 1079 -34.48 -7.42 2.53
CA SER A 1079 -33.54 -8.08 3.46
C SER A 1079 -34.28 -9.01 4.42
N ASN A 1080 -35.43 -8.59 4.98
CA ASN A 1080 -36.27 -9.47 5.80
C ASN A 1080 -36.86 -10.62 4.96
N GLN A 1081 -37.29 -10.37 3.72
CA GLN A 1081 -37.73 -11.43 2.80
C GLN A 1081 -36.59 -12.33 2.34
N PHE A 1082 -35.35 -11.83 2.29
CA PHE A 1082 -34.15 -12.59 1.99
C PHE A 1082 -33.70 -13.43 3.20
N VAL A 1083 -33.83 -12.92 4.42
CA VAL A 1083 -33.53 -13.64 5.67
C VAL A 1083 -34.56 -14.73 5.94
N ASP A 1084 -35.85 -14.47 5.73
CA ASP A 1084 -36.92 -15.47 5.91
C ASP A 1084 -36.89 -16.57 4.83
N LYS A 1085 -36.43 -16.26 3.60
CA LYS A 1085 -36.30 -17.27 2.52
C LYS A 1085 -34.98 -18.03 2.51
N ASN A 1086 -33.93 -17.48 3.13
CA ASN A 1086 -32.59 -18.07 3.12
C ASN A 1086 -32.08 -18.40 4.53
N GLN A 1087 -32.98 -18.61 5.49
CA GLN A 1087 -32.64 -18.89 6.89
C GLN A 1087 -31.73 -20.14 7.02
N ASP A 1088 -31.98 -21.16 6.18
CA ASP A 1088 -31.14 -22.38 6.12
C ASP A 1088 -29.80 -22.16 5.37
N MET A 1089 -29.75 -21.21 4.42
CA MET A 1089 -28.53 -20.87 3.69
C MET A 1089 -27.56 -20.00 4.53
N LEU A 1090 -28.08 -19.13 5.38
CA LEU A 1090 -27.27 -18.28 6.26
C LEU A 1090 -26.62 -19.08 7.40
N VAL A 1091 -27.28 -20.15 7.87
CA VAL A 1091 -26.69 -21.09 8.84
C VAL A 1091 -25.62 -21.98 8.21
N ALA A 1092 -25.73 -22.30 6.91
CA ALA A 1092 -24.70 -23.03 6.16
C ALA A 1092 -23.49 -22.15 5.78
N HIS A 1093 -23.72 -20.87 5.44
CA HIS A 1093 -22.65 -19.95 5.04
C HIS A 1093 -21.74 -19.52 6.21
N ALA A 1094 -22.26 -19.58 7.45
CA ALA A 1094 -21.50 -19.31 8.67
C ALA A 1094 -20.49 -20.42 9.04
N LYS A 1095 -20.54 -21.59 8.38
CA LYS A 1095 -19.62 -22.71 8.63
C LYS A 1095 -18.52 -22.90 7.56
N ASN A 1096 -18.62 -22.24 6.40
CA ASN A 1096 -17.76 -22.52 5.24
C ASN A 1096 -16.88 -21.33 4.77
N SER A 1097 -16.64 -20.31 5.60
CA SER A 1097 -15.76 -19.19 5.21
C SER A 1097 -14.30 -19.41 5.62
N ILE A 1098 -13.75 -20.57 5.25
CA ILE A 1098 -12.31 -20.81 5.15
C ILE A 1098 -12.15 -21.55 3.83
N GLU A 1099 -11.71 -20.86 2.79
CA GLU A 1099 -10.79 -21.35 1.75
C GLU A 1099 -10.68 -20.31 0.63
N GLU A 1100 -9.45 -20.14 0.18
CA GLU A 1100 -8.97 -19.19 -0.80
C GLU A 1100 -9.55 -19.43 -2.20
N ASP A 1101 -9.48 -18.39 -3.03
CA ASP A 1101 -9.91 -18.36 -4.43
C ASP A 1101 -9.54 -19.63 -5.22
N ASP A 1102 -10.53 -20.45 -5.57
CA ASP A 1102 -10.37 -21.48 -6.59
C ASP A 1102 -11.56 -21.48 -7.56
N VAL A 1103 -11.25 -21.26 -8.84
CA VAL A 1103 -12.23 -21.23 -9.94
C VAL A 1103 -12.67 -22.66 -10.22
N SER A 1104 -13.77 -23.11 -9.58
CA SER A 1104 -14.29 -24.47 -9.78
C SER A 1104 -15.30 -24.55 -10.94
N PHE A 1105 -14.94 -25.32 -11.97
CA PHE A 1105 -15.89 -25.90 -12.92
C PHE A 1105 -16.57 -27.10 -12.22
N GLU A 1106 -17.68 -26.89 -11.52
CA GLU A 1106 -18.44 -28.01 -10.94
C GLU A 1106 -19.20 -28.79 -12.03
N LEU A 1107 -18.67 -29.96 -12.40
CA LEU A 1107 -19.27 -30.81 -13.44
C LEU A 1107 -20.17 -31.94 -12.89
N ARG A 1108 -20.23 -32.21 -11.57
CA ARG A 1108 -21.20 -33.15 -10.94
C ARG A 1108 -21.37 -32.88 -9.44
N LYS A 1109 -22.60 -33.04 -8.93
CA LYS A 1109 -22.93 -33.01 -7.49
C LYS A 1109 -23.28 -34.42 -7.00
N LEU A 1110 -22.60 -34.89 -5.96
CA LEU A 1110 -22.89 -36.18 -5.31
C LEU A 1110 -24.24 -36.10 -4.59
N SER A 1111 -24.99 -37.21 -4.59
CA SER A 1111 -26.33 -37.25 -4.02
C SER A 1111 -26.35 -37.38 -2.48
N LYS A 1112 -25.24 -37.78 -1.84
CA LYS A 1112 -25.07 -37.91 -0.38
C LYS A 1112 -23.62 -37.66 0.09
N GLU A 1113 -23.45 -37.24 1.35
CA GLU A 1113 -22.17 -37.00 2.05
C GLU A 1113 -21.47 -38.30 2.51
N GLU A 1114 -21.21 -39.24 1.60
CA GLU A 1114 -20.37 -40.43 1.87
C GLU A 1114 -19.21 -40.51 0.86
N PHE A 1115 -18.13 -41.24 1.21
CA PHE A 1115 -16.93 -41.35 0.38
C PHE A 1115 -17.27 -41.96 -0.99
N PRO A 1116 -16.97 -41.29 -2.12
CA PRO A 1116 -17.46 -41.70 -3.43
C PRO A 1116 -16.77 -42.97 -3.91
N VAL A 1117 -17.58 -43.99 -4.24
CA VAL A 1117 -17.14 -45.24 -4.85
C VAL A 1117 -17.31 -45.12 -6.37
N ALA A 1118 -16.19 -45.12 -7.11
CA ALA A 1118 -16.19 -44.85 -8.55
C ALA A 1118 -16.51 -46.07 -9.43
N ILE A 1119 -16.32 -47.30 -8.91
CA ILE A 1119 -16.44 -48.57 -9.64
C ILE A 1119 -16.83 -49.70 -8.67
N GLY A 1120 -17.65 -50.64 -9.13
CA GLY A 1120 -18.12 -51.79 -8.33
C GLY A 1120 -19.62 -51.75 -8.00
N PRO A 1121 -20.15 -52.74 -7.27
CA PRO A 1121 -21.57 -52.84 -6.94
C PRO A 1121 -22.08 -51.67 -6.10
N ASP A 1122 -21.19 -51.07 -5.31
CA ASP A 1122 -21.48 -49.96 -4.39
C ASP A 1122 -21.19 -48.59 -5.03
N GLN A 1123 -21.12 -48.50 -6.35
CA GLN A 1123 -20.82 -47.27 -7.08
C GLN A 1123 -21.82 -46.15 -6.72
N SER A 1124 -21.31 -44.97 -6.35
CA SER A 1124 -22.13 -43.86 -5.89
C SER A 1124 -22.96 -43.23 -7.02
N GLU A 1125 -24.26 -43.01 -6.77
CA GLU A 1125 -25.17 -42.36 -7.72
C GLU A 1125 -24.86 -40.86 -7.88
N THR A 1126 -24.67 -40.41 -9.13
CA THR A 1126 -24.42 -39.00 -9.49
C THR A 1126 -25.60 -38.39 -10.24
N LYS A 1127 -25.96 -37.14 -9.91
CA LYS A 1127 -26.97 -36.38 -10.68
C LYS A 1127 -26.36 -35.86 -11.99
N ILE A 1128 -27.07 -36.08 -13.10
CA ILE A 1128 -26.70 -35.60 -14.44
C ILE A 1128 -27.06 -34.11 -14.54
N LEU A 1129 -26.09 -33.25 -14.85
CA LEU A 1129 -26.33 -31.85 -15.25
C LEU A 1129 -26.77 -31.85 -16.72
N GLU A 1130 -27.99 -31.41 -17.00
CA GLU A 1130 -28.66 -31.56 -18.30
C GLU A 1130 -28.10 -30.67 -19.43
N SER A 1131 -27.12 -29.79 -19.18
CA SER A 1131 -26.49 -29.03 -20.25
C SER A 1131 -25.08 -28.54 -19.89
N CYS A 1132 -24.07 -28.98 -20.64
CA CYS A 1132 -22.72 -28.42 -20.56
C CYS A 1132 -22.51 -27.46 -21.73
N THR A 1133 -22.35 -26.16 -21.43
CA THR A 1133 -22.10 -25.12 -22.43
C THR A 1133 -20.70 -24.53 -22.27
N ALA A 1134 -20.02 -24.20 -23.37
CA ALA A 1134 -18.73 -23.51 -23.35
C ALA A 1134 -18.76 -22.28 -24.26
N GLN A 1135 -18.23 -21.15 -23.80
CA GLN A 1135 -18.19 -19.91 -24.57
C GLN A 1135 -16.84 -19.73 -25.26
N CYS A 1136 -16.80 -19.67 -26.59
CA CYS A 1136 -15.56 -19.44 -27.32
C CYS A 1136 -15.00 -18.05 -27.00
N VAL A 1137 -13.78 -17.94 -26.48
CA VAL A 1137 -13.19 -16.64 -26.08
C VAL A 1137 -12.83 -15.74 -27.26
N VAL A 1138 -12.88 -16.25 -28.50
CA VAL A 1138 -12.54 -15.48 -29.70
C VAL A 1138 -13.77 -14.84 -30.35
N CYS A 1139 -14.86 -15.59 -30.53
CA CYS A 1139 -16.11 -15.07 -31.10
C CYS A 1139 -17.18 -14.75 -30.05
N LEU A 1140 -16.95 -15.13 -28.79
CA LEU A 1140 -17.87 -14.97 -27.65
C LEU A 1140 -19.19 -15.74 -27.78
N GLU A 1141 -19.33 -16.60 -28.77
CA GLU A 1141 -20.50 -17.46 -28.92
C GLU A 1141 -20.45 -18.63 -27.93
N THR A 1142 -21.60 -18.90 -27.30
CA THR A 1142 -21.78 -20.01 -26.36
C THR A 1142 -22.31 -21.23 -27.09
N THR A 1143 -21.61 -22.36 -26.98
CA THR A 1143 -21.96 -23.61 -27.67
C THR A 1143 -22.25 -24.69 -26.64
N SER A 1144 -23.38 -25.38 -26.82
CA SER A 1144 -23.70 -26.61 -26.08
C SER A 1144 -22.84 -27.76 -26.58
N LEU A 1145 -22.16 -28.46 -25.66
CA LEU A 1145 -21.31 -29.59 -25.97
C LEU A 1145 -22.18 -30.81 -26.32
N SER A 1146 -22.38 -31.05 -27.62
CA SER A 1146 -23.13 -32.17 -28.18
C SER A 1146 -22.36 -32.82 -29.34
N ASP A 1147 -22.70 -34.05 -29.70
CA ASP A 1147 -22.03 -34.79 -30.78
C ASP A 1147 -22.20 -34.12 -32.17
N SER A 1148 -23.17 -33.20 -32.30
CA SER A 1148 -23.47 -32.46 -33.55
C SER A 1148 -22.99 -31.00 -33.57
N SER A 1149 -22.40 -30.49 -32.48
CA SER A 1149 -21.98 -29.08 -32.36
C SER A 1149 -20.52 -28.83 -32.77
N ASP A 1150 -20.18 -27.58 -33.09
CA ASP A 1150 -18.80 -27.17 -33.36
C ASP A 1150 -17.87 -27.51 -32.18
N SER A 1151 -16.81 -28.26 -32.46
CA SER A 1151 -15.90 -28.77 -31.42
C SER A 1151 -15.17 -27.63 -30.72
N VAL A 1152 -15.29 -27.56 -29.39
CA VAL A 1152 -14.55 -26.61 -28.54
C VAL A 1152 -13.27 -27.27 -28.05
N VAL A 1153 -12.16 -26.52 -28.04
CA VAL A 1153 -10.83 -27.00 -27.68
C VAL A 1153 -10.11 -26.03 -26.75
N PHE A 1154 -9.23 -26.54 -25.88
CA PHE A 1154 -8.27 -25.74 -25.13
C PHE A 1154 -6.87 -25.86 -25.74
N PRO A 1155 -6.19 -24.74 -26.03
CA PRO A 1155 -4.75 -24.76 -26.30
C PRO A 1155 -3.99 -25.36 -25.11
N MET A 1156 -3.12 -26.33 -25.39
CA MET A 1156 -2.31 -27.01 -24.39
C MET A 1156 -0.86 -27.17 -24.82
N PHE A 1157 0.02 -27.26 -23.83
CA PHE A 1157 1.41 -27.64 -24.02
C PHE A 1157 1.64 -29.03 -23.44
N MET A 1158 2.02 -29.98 -24.29
CA MET A 1158 2.36 -31.35 -23.97
C MET A 1158 3.86 -31.58 -24.06
N GLN A 1159 4.42 -32.23 -23.06
CA GLN A 1159 5.80 -32.68 -23.07
C GLN A 1159 5.95 -33.99 -22.31
N LEU A 1160 7.01 -34.74 -22.61
CA LEU A 1160 7.40 -35.89 -21.79
C LEU A 1160 8.10 -35.37 -20.53
N SER A 1161 7.68 -35.89 -19.38
CA SER A 1161 8.15 -35.48 -18.05
C SER A 1161 8.52 -36.71 -17.22
N ARG A 1162 9.51 -36.58 -16.34
CA ARG A 1162 9.85 -37.63 -15.36
C ARG A 1162 9.10 -37.47 -14.03
N ILE A 1163 8.24 -36.47 -13.91
CA ILE A 1163 7.51 -36.14 -12.66
C ILE A 1163 6.67 -37.32 -12.14
N PHE A 1164 6.13 -38.16 -13.04
CA PHE A 1164 5.33 -39.35 -12.67
C PHE A 1164 6.11 -40.66 -12.82
N CYS A 1165 7.45 -40.61 -12.88
CA CYS A 1165 8.30 -41.79 -13.01
C CYS A 1165 8.50 -42.42 -11.63
N ASN A 1166 7.89 -43.58 -11.39
CA ASN A 1166 8.01 -44.27 -10.09
C ASN A 1166 9.27 -45.15 -9.96
N VAL A 1167 10.11 -45.23 -10.99
CA VAL A 1167 11.34 -46.05 -10.99
C VAL A 1167 12.53 -45.17 -11.41
N TYR A 1168 13.36 -44.75 -10.46
CA TYR A 1168 14.49 -43.85 -10.72
C TYR A 1168 15.80 -44.57 -11.08
N GLU A 1169 15.89 -45.90 -10.85
CA GLU A 1169 17.19 -46.60 -10.79
C GLU A 1169 17.50 -47.60 -11.94
N ARG A 1170 16.61 -47.84 -12.91
CA ARG A 1170 16.89 -48.78 -14.03
C ARG A 1170 16.82 -48.12 -15.41
N LYS A 1171 17.90 -48.26 -16.20
CA LYS A 1171 17.87 -48.06 -17.66
C LYS A 1171 17.09 -49.21 -18.30
N VAL A 1172 15.77 -49.14 -18.32
CA VAL A 1172 14.94 -50.05 -19.13
C VAL A 1172 14.87 -49.49 -20.55
N GLU A 1173 15.37 -50.22 -21.54
CA GLU A 1173 15.12 -49.89 -22.95
C GLU A 1173 13.62 -50.00 -23.22
N ASN A 1174 13.01 -48.94 -23.77
CA ASN A 1174 11.58 -48.91 -24.12
C ASN A 1174 11.28 -49.90 -25.27
N LYS A 1175 11.10 -51.19 -24.95
CA LYS A 1175 10.46 -52.18 -25.80
C LYS A 1175 9.20 -52.68 -25.10
N TYR A 1176 8.09 -51.97 -25.28
CA TYR A 1176 6.79 -52.44 -24.82
C TYR A 1176 5.91 -52.86 -25.99
N ASN A 1177 5.47 -54.13 -25.94
CA ASN A 1177 4.43 -54.69 -26.81
C ASN A 1177 3.10 -54.51 -26.06
N TRP A 1178 2.18 -53.70 -26.61
CA TRP A 1178 1.00 -53.20 -25.89
C TRP A 1178 -0.03 -54.31 -25.73
N LYS A 1179 -0.06 -54.97 -24.55
CA LYS A 1179 -1.01 -56.06 -24.28
C LYS A 1179 -2.36 -55.59 -23.69
N TYR A 1180 -2.45 -54.36 -23.17
CA TYR A 1180 -3.69 -53.76 -22.66
C TYR A 1180 -3.74 -52.25 -22.96
N PRO A 1181 -4.52 -51.79 -23.95
CA PRO A 1181 -4.50 -50.39 -24.41
C PRO A 1181 -5.17 -49.38 -23.46
N LEU A 1182 -5.84 -49.84 -22.39
CA LEU A 1182 -6.61 -49.00 -21.46
C LEU A 1182 -5.87 -48.61 -20.18
N TYR A 1183 -4.73 -49.26 -19.88
CA TYR A 1183 -3.99 -49.02 -18.64
C TYR A 1183 -2.56 -48.60 -18.93
N VAL A 1184 -2.16 -47.49 -18.32
CA VAL A 1184 -0.80 -46.97 -18.41
C VAL A 1184 0.11 -47.84 -17.51
N PRO A 1185 1.20 -48.43 -18.04
CA PRO A 1185 2.10 -49.24 -17.22
C PRO A 1185 2.72 -48.40 -16.09
N PHE A 1186 2.81 -48.97 -14.89
CA PHE A 1186 3.42 -48.30 -13.73
C PHE A 1186 4.94 -48.07 -13.91
N GLU A 1187 5.58 -48.79 -14.84
CA GLU A 1187 7.04 -48.82 -15.09
C GLU A 1187 7.51 -47.80 -16.15
N LEU A 1188 6.79 -46.69 -16.34
CA LEU A 1188 7.14 -45.68 -17.35
C LEU A 1188 8.34 -44.83 -16.95
N ASN A 1189 9.39 -44.82 -17.78
CA ASN A 1189 10.56 -43.94 -17.62
C ASN A 1189 10.23 -42.43 -17.77
N TYR A 1190 9.21 -42.11 -18.57
CA TYR A 1190 8.71 -40.75 -18.80
C TYR A 1190 7.18 -40.80 -18.91
N GLY A 1191 6.49 -39.96 -18.15
CA GLY A 1191 5.04 -39.72 -18.24
C GLY A 1191 4.72 -38.56 -19.18
N LEU A 1192 3.48 -38.50 -19.67
CA LEU A 1192 2.98 -37.34 -20.43
C LEU A 1192 2.56 -36.25 -19.44
N TYR A 1193 3.15 -35.06 -19.55
CA TYR A 1193 2.68 -33.86 -18.86
C TYR A 1193 2.00 -32.94 -19.87
N ALA A 1194 0.73 -32.64 -19.62
CA ALA A 1194 -0.07 -31.73 -20.44
C ALA A 1194 -0.60 -30.60 -19.55
N ASN A 1195 -0.43 -29.35 -19.99
CA ASN A 1195 -0.95 -28.17 -19.29
C ASN A 1195 -1.74 -27.30 -20.28
N ALA A 1196 -3.04 -27.13 -20.03
CA ALA A 1196 -3.93 -26.31 -20.83
C ALA A 1196 -4.10 -24.92 -20.20
N CYS A 1197 -4.27 -23.89 -21.02
CA CYS A 1197 -4.49 -22.53 -20.51
C CYS A 1197 -5.93 -22.24 -20.07
N GLY A 1198 -6.84 -23.22 -20.16
CA GLY A 1198 -8.25 -23.09 -19.77
C GLY A 1198 -9.11 -22.18 -20.65
N HIS A 1199 -8.59 -21.65 -21.77
CA HIS A 1199 -9.32 -20.74 -22.67
C HIS A 1199 -10.05 -21.52 -23.78
N PRO A 1200 -11.38 -21.69 -23.72
CA PRO A 1200 -12.13 -22.47 -24.70
C PRO A 1200 -12.24 -21.76 -26.05
N LEU A 1201 -11.92 -22.48 -27.13
CA LEU A 1201 -11.97 -21.97 -28.51
C LEU A 1201 -12.75 -22.92 -29.39
N HIS A 1202 -13.60 -22.43 -30.29
CA HIS A 1202 -14.02 -23.29 -31.40
C HIS A 1202 -12.79 -23.74 -32.19
N PHE A 1203 -12.78 -25.00 -32.61
CA PHE A 1203 -11.69 -25.56 -33.40
C PHE A 1203 -11.48 -24.78 -34.70
N THR A 1204 -12.55 -24.25 -35.29
CA THR A 1204 -12.53 -23.36 -36.47
C THR A 1204 -11.84 -22.02 -36.15
N CYS A 1205 -12.25 -21.33 -35.08
CA CYS A 1205 -11.62 -20.09 -34.62
C CYS A 1205 -10.14 -20.27 -34.27
N PHE A 1206 -9.79 -21.40 -33.64
CA PHE A 1206 -8.41 -21.78 -33.36
C PHE A 1206 -7.60 -21.97 -34.66
N LYS A 1207 -8.11 -22.76 -35.61
CA LYS A 1207 -7.46 -23.04 -36.88
C LYS A 1207 -7.19 -21.77 -37.68
N GLU A 1208 -8.15 -20.84 -37.71
CA GLU A 1208 -8.01 -19.57 -38.40
C GLU A 1208 -6.99 -18.64 -37.72
N ALA A 1209 -7.01 -18.58 -36.38
CA ALA A 1209 -6.02 -17.83 -35.62
C ALA A 1209 -4.59 -18.35 -35.86
N CYS A 1210 -4.39 -19.67 -35.89
CA CYS A 1210 -3.11 -20.29 -36.20
C CYS A 1210 -2.65 -20.00 -37.63
N LEU A 1211 -3.55 -20.07 -38.63
CA LEU A 1211 -3.23 -19.74 -40.02
C LEU A 1211 -2.80 -18.27 -40.18
N ARG A 1212 -3.50 -17.32 -39.54
CA ARG A 1212 -3.11 -15.89 -39.53
C ARG A 1212 -1.74 -15.68 -38.89
N MET A 1213 -1.44 -16.38 -37.80
CA MET A 1213 -0.13 -16.31 -37.15
C MET A 1213 1.00 -16.88 -38.02
N MET A 1214 0.77 -18.00 -38.71
CA MET A 1214 1.74 -18.59 -39.63
C MET A 1214 2.01 -17.68 -40.84
N LEU A 1215 0.99 -17.00 -41.36
CA LEU A 1215 1.11 -16.01 -42.45
C LEU A 1215 1.90 -14.76 -42.01
N ARG A 1216 1.63 -14.23 -40.81
CA ARG A 1216 2.33 -13.05 -40.25
C ARG A 1216 3.83 -13.29 -40.01
N ASN A 1217 4.23 -14.54 -39.76
CA ASN A 1217 5.62 -14.91 -39.55
C ASN A 1217 6.41 -15.09 -40.86
N ARG A 1218 5.77 -15.48 -41.97
CA ARG A 1218 6.47 -15.58 -43.27
C ARG A 1218 6.89 -14.21 -43.81
N THR A 1219 6.22 -13.13 -43.41
CA THR A 1219 6.55 -11.75 -43.83
C THR A 1219 7.59 -11.05 -42.94
N ASN A 1220 7.97 -11.62 -41.79
CA ASN A 1220 8.89 -11.02 -40.81
C ASN A 1220 10.10 -11.94 -40.53
N SER A 1221 10.92 -12.21 -41.54
CA SER A 1221 12.03 -13.18 -41.48
C SER A 1221 13.23 -12.76 -40.59
N ASP A 1222 13.37 -11.49 -40.19
CA ASP A 1222 14.63 -10.97 -39.59
C ASP A 1222 14.52 -10.52 -38.12
N ARG A 1223 13.44 -10.87 -37.41
CA ARG A 1223 13.39 -10.79 -35.95
C ARG A 1223 13.22 -12.19 -35.40
N TYR A 1224 14.13 -12.62 -34.53
CA TYR A 1224 14.14 -13.89 -33.80
C TYR A 1224 12.80 -14.63 -33.81
N PRO A 1225 12.69 -15.86 -34.36
CA PRO A 1225 11.42 -16.55 -34.43
C PRO A 1225 10.95 -16.89 -33.02
N LEU A 1226 9.99 -16.12 -32.50
CA LEU A 1226 9.41 -16.28 -31.16
C LEU A 1226 8.66 -17.62 -30.97
N PHE A 1227 8.55 -18.46 -32.01
CA PHE A 1227 8.09 -19.86 -31.92
C PHE A 1227 8.70 -20.72 -33.04
N ARG A 1228 9.04 -21.99 -32.75
CA ARG A 1228 9.59 -22.94 -33.74
C ARG A 1228 8.44 -23.69 -34.44
N ALA A 1229 7.93 -23.14 -35.54
CA ALA A 1229 6.91 -23.80 -36.36
C ALA A 1229 7.28 -25.24 -36.80
N LYS A 1230 8.59 -25.53 -36.96
CA LYS A 1230 9.09 -26.90 -37.24
C LYS A 1230 8.85 -27.92 -36.12
N ARG A 1231 8.49 -27.47 -34.91
CA ARG A 1231 8.16 -28.31 -33.74
C ARG A 1231 6.67 -28.34 -33.41
N ASN A 1232 5.80 -27.85 -34.31
CA ASN A 1232 4.35 -27.73 -34.10
C ASN A 1232 3.94 -26.86 -32.90
N GLU A 1233 4.79 -25.91 -32.48
CA GLU A 1233 4.48 -24.96 -31.41
C GLU A 1233 3.71 -23.73 -31.97
N PHE A 1234 2.72 -23.26 -31.21
CA PHE A 1234 1.90 -22.08 -31.48
C PHE A 1234 1.56 -21.34 -30.18
N PHE A 1235 0.99 -20.14 -30.26
CA PHE A 1235 0.52 -19.41 -29.08
C PHE A 1235 -1.01 -19.47 -28.97
N CYS A 1236 -1.52 -19.55 -27.74
CA CYS A 1236 -2.92 -19.25 -27.47
C CYS A 1236 -3.27 -17.85 -28.02
N SER A 1237 -4.38 -17.73 -28.75
CA SER A 1237 -4.83 -16.47 -29.35
C SER A 1237 -5.11 -15.39 -28.31
N VAL A 1238 -5.48 -15.78 -27.09
CA VAL A 1238 -5.81 -14.89 -25.97
C VAL A 1238 -4.61 -14.63 -25.08
N CYS A 1239 -4.18 -15.61 -24.28
CA CYS A 1239 -3.17 -15.41 -23.24
C CYS A 1239 -1.71 -15.47 -23.75
N LYS A 1240 -1.49 -15.73 -25.04
CA LYS A 1240 -0.16 -15.87 -25.67
C LYS A 1240 0.78 -16.89 -25.01
N ARG A 1241 0.24 -17.88 -24.27
CA ARG A 1241 1.01 -19.00 -23.74
C ARG A 1241 1.43 -19.93 -24.89
N VAL A 1242 2.66 -20.45 -24.86
CA VAL A 1242 3.14 -21.45 -25.83
C VAL A 1242 2.33 -22.73 -25.67
N SER A 1243 1.95 -23.34 -26.79
CA SER A 1243 1.14 -24.55 -26.88
C SER A 1243 1.66 -25.39 -28.05
N ASN A 1244 1.49 -26.70 -28.00
CA ASN A 1244 1.87 -27.61 -29.09
C ASN A 1244 0.82 -28.71 -29.33
N GLY A 1245 -0.33 -28.61 -28.67
CA GLY A 1245 -1.49 -29.47 -28.84
C GLY A 1245 -2.77 -28.75 -28.43
N VAL A 1246 -3.90 -29.42 -28.64
CA VAL A 1246 -5.22 -28.94 -28.22
C VAL A 1246 -5.95 -30.04 -27.48
N LEU A 1247 -6.63 -29.70 -26.37
CA LEU A 1247 -7.51 -30.61 -25.63
C LEU A 1247 -8.94 -30.44 -26.14
N PRO A 1248 -9.59 -31.46 -26.72
CA PRO A 1248 -11.00 -31.37 -27.04
C PRO A 1248 -11.84 -31.36 -25.76
N LEU A 1249 -12.81 -30.45 -25.70
CA LEU A 1249 -13.82 -30.45 -24.66
C LEU A 1249 -14.97 -31.37 -25.08
N LEU A 1250 -15.12 -32.48 -24.39
CA LEU A 1250 -16.12 -33.52 -24.70
C LEU A 1250 -17.36 -33.37 -23.82
N SER A 1251 -18.49 -33.86 -24.32
CA SER A 1251 -19.72 -34.01 -23.53
C SER A 1251 -19.51 -35.02 -22.38
N PRO A 1252 -20.28 -34.94 -21.28
CA PRO A 1252 -20.19 -35.90 -20.19
C PRO A 1252 -20.39 -37.34 -20.68
N MET A 1253 -19.53 -38.28 -20.24
CA MET A 1253 -19.53 -39.70 -20.66
C MET A 1253 -20.89 -40.40 -20.58
N THR A 1254 -21.81 -39.97 -19.71
CA THR A 1254 -23.16 -40.52 -19.59
C THR A 1254 -24.04 -40.26 -20.81
N MET A 1255 -23.74 -39.24 -21.62
CA MET A 1255 -24.41 -39.02 -22.91
C MET A 1255 -23.81 -39.91 -24.03
N LEU A 1256 -22.52 -40.22 -23.94
CA LEU A 1256 -21.79 -41.03 -24.92
C LEU A 1256 -22.10 -42.54 -24.82
N THR A 1257 -22.66 -43.00 -23.69
CA THR A 1257 -23.02 -44.41 -23.46
C THR A 1257 -24.48 -44.74 -23.77
N SER A 1258 -25.28 -43.80 -24.29
CA SER A 1258 -26.70 -44.05 -24.61
C SER A 1258 -26.94 -44.85 -25.90
N GLU A 1259 -25.88 -45.17 -26.65
CA GLU A 1259 -25.91 -46.16 -27.73
C GLU A 1259 -24.77 -47.18 -27.60
N LYS A 1260 -24.90 -48.11 -26.62
CA LYS A 1260 -24.63 -49.55 -26.80
C LYS A 1260 -24.94 -50.38 -25.57
#